data_AF-G4HM12-F1
#
_entry.id   AF-G4HM12-F1
#
_cell.length_a   1.000
_cell.length_b   1.000
_cell.length_c   1.000
_cell.angle_alpha   90.00
_cell.angle_beta   90.00
_cell.angle_gamma   90.00
#
_symmetry.space_group_name_H-M   'P 1'
#
loop_
_entity.id
_entity.type
_entity.pdbx_description
1 polymer ?
#
loop_
_entity_poly.entity_id
_entity_poly.type
_entity_poly.pdbx_seq_one_letter_code
_entity_poly.pdbx_strand_id
1 'polypeptide(L)'
;MLPENYVESVYAGFIGMNIGIRLGAPIEPVAWTYERIRDVYGDIRDYVKPYTTFAADDDANGPVFFIRALYDDAADRELEPEDVGRAWLNYAREGIGMFWWGGEDVSTEHRAYVNLRKGIPAPKSGSIEVNGEEMAEQIGGQIFIDSWGLLFPGRAEKAAEYAEKAASVSHDGNGLYGARFMAACIAKAFDAASVGEIISEGLRMIPADSTYARVVHAVLDFHREHPEDFRACRQYLEDHWGYDKYTGVCHIIPNAGVCVLALLYGEGNFARTVEIASMCGWDTDCNAGNVGSILGVYGGLAGIPDHYRKPINDFIVASNVSGYLNLVDFPTFARELALLGYRLNGETAPQDLVERVKPGEVYFDFDLPGSTHGFRTSNPFKTPVVRHSVQHSYDGRGSLEIVFDRLVEGDSSKIYYKPFYRRAEFNDEKYKPTFAPLAYSGQTVSAKIYADQWEGEPVTLTPYVRNTYNREEILLSPVTPENGKWNDVEWVIPDTNGAMIDEIGWILKSPSPLADRAIGRLFIGQFRITGEAKYAIDFSKQAKEFGSVTPFSHHRGVWELRDGALWGKAEGDASSYSGNYYAKDMEVEAVITPSSGDSHCLIVRAQGVMRHYLAGFDGPNAVSFIKQDFGVKRLITARYDWEHGQEYHFKLKAQKDHFTLYINGESVLECKDAAFEHGMFGFGCLEDGELEIRKVQVRTSVS
;
A
#
# COMPACT_ATOMS: atom_id res chain seq x y z
N MET A 1 -16.81 -7.25 -22.67
CA MET A 1 -17.11 -8.22 -21.62
C MET A 1 -15.79 -8.58 -21.00
N LEU A 2 -15.62 -8.22 -19.73
CA LEU A 2 -14.43 -8.56 -18.96
C LEU A 2 -14.32 -10.08 -18.77
N PRO A 3 -13.11 -10.63 -18.68
CA PRO A 3 -12.91 -12.08 -18.54
C PRO A 3 -13.50 -12.59 -17.21
N GLU A 4 -14.00 -13.83 -17.17
CA GLU A 4 -14.61 -14.40 -15.96
C GLU A 4 -13.62 -14.49 -14.78
N ASN A 5 -12.33 -14.71 -15.07
CA ASN A 5 -11.25 -14.76 -14.08
C ASN A 5 -10.61 -13.38 -13.83
N TYR A 6 -11.27 -12.26 -14.16
CA TYR A 6 -10.68 -10.93 -14.12
C TYR A 6 -9.99 -10.60 -12.79
N VAL A 7 -10.68 -10.81 -11.65
CA VAL A 7 -10.13 -10.55 -10.31
C VAL A 7 -8.88 -11.39 -10.03
N GLU A 8 -8.88 -12.66 -10.46
CA GLU A 8 -7.75 -13.58 -10.28
C GLU A 8 -6.54 -13.17 -11.12
N SER A 9 -6.76 -12.73 -12.36
CA SER A 9 -5.70 -12.21 -13.23
C SER A 9 -5.12 -10.90 -12.70
N VAL A 10 -5.96 -9.99 -12.17
CA VAL A 10 -5.49 -8.77 -11.49
C VAL A 10 -4.62 -9.10 -10.28
N TYR A 11 -5.08 -10.06 -9.46
CA TYR A 11 -4.34 -10.55 -8.30
C TYR A 11 -3.00 -11.18 -8.70
N ALA A 12 -2.97 -11.99 -9.75
CA ALA A 12 -1.74 -12.59 -10.27
C ALA A 12 -0.76 -11.56 -10.82
N GLY A 13 -1.24 -10.56 -11.56
CA GLY A 13 -0.44 -9.43 -12.03
C GLY A 13 0.17 -8.65 -10.88
N PHE A 14 -0.62 -8.30 -9.87
CA PHE A 14 -0.13 -7.56 -8.70
C PHE A 14 0.86 -8.37 -7.85
N ILE A 15 0.66 -9.69 -7.69
CA ILE A 15 1.67 -10.58 -7.09
C ILE A 15 2.96 -10.56 -7.91
N GLY A 16 2.83 -10.72 -9.23
CA GLY A 16 3.97 -10.80 -10.14
C GLY A 16 4.83 -9.54 -10.11
N MET A 17 4.19 -8.37 -10.10
CA MET A 17 4.83 -7.07 -9.93
C MET A 17 5.67 -7.01 -8.67
N ASN A 18 5.07 -7.33 -7.52
CA ASN A 18 5.75 -7.23 -6.23
C ASN A 18 6.84 -8.29 -6.00
N ILE A 19 6.73 -9.45 -6.64
CA ILE A 19 7.84 -10.42 -6.69
C ILE A 19 9.04 -9.83 -7.44
N GLY A 20 8.79 -9.21 -8.61
CA GLY A 20 9.82 -8.57 -9.42
C GLY A 20 10.54 -7.47 -8.65
N ILE A 21 9.78 -6.53 -8.06
CA ILE A 21 10.32 -5.44 -7.24
C ILE A 21 11.19 -5.99 -6.10
N ARG A 22 10.67 -6.95 -5.33
CA ARG A 22 11.42 -7.53 -4.21
C ARG A 22 12.70 -8.25 -4.64
N LEU A 23 12.70 -8.88 -5.81
CA LEU A 23 13.89 -9.55 -6.36
C LEU A 23 14.94 -8.54 -6.83
N GLY A 24 14.50 -7.48 -7.51
CA GLY A 24 15.36 -6.46 -8.12
C GLY A 24 15.94 -5.44 -7.13
N ALA A 25 15.12 -4.86 -6.25
CA ALA A 25 15.51 -3.74 -5.38
C ALA A 25 16.83 -3.94 -4.60
N PRO A 26 17.18 -5.14 -4.07
CA PRO A 26 18.45 -5.32 -3.36
C PRO A 26 19.71 -5.16 -4.20
N ILE A 27 19.57 -5.22 -5.53
CA ILE A 27 20.65 -5.18 -6.52
C ILE A 27 20.51 -4.00 -7.50
N GLU A 28 19.85 -2.94 -7.07
CA GLU A 28 19.68 -1.68 -7.78
C GLU A 28 21.01 -0.85 -7.84
N PRO A 29 21.22 -0.02 -8.88
CA PRO A 29 22.33 0.95 -8.97
C PRO A 29 22.33 1.97 -7.82
N VAL A 30 23.42 2.73 -7.60
CA VAL A 30 24.68 2.83 -8.35
C VAL A 30 25.70 1.75 -7.93
N ALA A 31 25.46 1.06 -6.81
CA ALA A 31 26.40 0.10 -6.25
C ALA A 31 26.50 -1.20 -7.07
N TRP A 32 25.39 -1.65 -7.65
CA TRP A 32 25.32 -2.87 -8.42
C TRP A 32 25.38 -2.60 -9.92
N THR A 33 26.58 -2.74 -10.49
CA THR A 33 26.73 -2.81 -11.94
C THR A 33 26.39 -4.23 -12.42
N TYR A 34 26.12 -4.38 -13.72
CA TYR A 34 25.91 -5.69 -14.32
C TYR A 34 27.05 -6.68 -14.02
N GLU A 35 28.31 -6.24 -14.12
CA GLU A 35 29.47 -7.08 -13.84
C GLU A 35 29.47 -7.54 -12.38
N ARG A 36 29.13 -6.66 -11.44
CA ARG A 36 29.05 -7.02 -10.02
C ARG A 36 27.92 -8.02 -9.75
N ILE A 37 26.75 -7.84 -10.36
CA ILE A 37 25.63 -8.79 -10.24
C ILE A 37 26.06 -10.15 -10.78
N ARG A 38 26.63 -10.18 -11.99
CA ARG A 38 27.14 -11.40 -12.63
C ARG A 38 28.21 -12.09 -11.78
N ASP A 39 29.20 -11.34 -11.30
CA ASP A 39 30.37 -11.92 -10.61
C ASP A 39 30.02 -12.40 -9.20
N VAL A 40 29.03 -11.79 -8.53
CA VAL A 40 28.60 -12.16 -7.18
C VAL A 40 27.48 -13.20 -7.18
N TYR A 41 26.44 -12.99 -7.99
CA TYR A 41 25.23 -13.82 -7.97
C TYR A 41 25.14 -14.81 -9.14
N GLY A 42 25.85 -14.56 -10.25
CA GLY A 42 25.87 -15.47 -11.40
C GLY A 42 24.51 -15.57 -12.09
N ASP A 43 23.92 -16.77 -12.05
CA ASP A 43 22.58 -17.07 -12.56
C ASP A 43 21.59 -17.10 -11.39
N ILE A 44 20.87 -16.00 -11.19
CA ILE A 44 19.89 -15.84 -10.11
C ILE A 44 18.72 -16.81 -10.32
N ARG A 45 18.34 -17.53 -9.26
CA ARG A 45 17.26 -18.55 -9.25
C ARG A 45 16.35 -18.50 -8.02
N ASP A 46 16.57 -17.52 -7.16
CA ASP A 46 15.81 -17.27 -5.94
C ASP A 46 16.06 -15.82 -5.49
N TYR A 47 15.35 -15.34 -4.47
CA TYR A 47 15.61 -14.04 -3.86
C TYR A 47 17.06 -13.90 -3.41
N VAL A 48 17.69 -12.80 -3.80
CA VAL A 48 19.10 -12.49 -3.48
C VAL A 48 19.31 -12.07 -2.02
N LYS A 49 18.24 -11.70 -1.30
CA LYS A 49 18.26 -11.37 0.13
C LYS A 49 17.03 -11.92 0.88
N PRO A 50 17.21 -12.42 2.11
CA PRO A 50 16.10 -12.71 3.00
C PRO A 50 15.56 -11.40 3.61
N TYR A 51 14.25 -11.21 3.56
CA TYR A 51 13.55 -10.11 4.22
C TYR A 51 12.56 -10.67 5.25
N THR A 52 12.57 -10.10 6.47
CA THR A 52 11.50 -10.34 7.45
C THR A 52 10.21 -9.68 7.00
N THR A 53 10.30 -8.41 6.61
CA THR A 53 9.26 -7.68 5.89
C THR A 53 10.00 -6.76 4.92
N PHE A 54 9.66 -6.86 3.63
CA PHE A 54 10.21 -6.00 2.60
C PHE A 54 9.67 -4.58 2.84
N ALA A 55 10.54 -3.57 2.83
CA ALA A 55 10.13 -2.19 3.06
C ALA A 55 9.33 -1.65 1.85
N ALA A 56 8.82 -0.42 1.98
CA ALA A 56 8.12 0.22 0.88
C ALA A 56 9.08 0.50 -0.27
N ASP A 57 8.52 0.47 -1.48
CA ASP A 57 9.21 0.74 -2.73
C ASP A 57 8.31 1.65 -3.59
N ASP A 58 8.87 2.58 -4.36
CA ASP A 58 8.09 3.53 -5.13
C ASP A 58 7.38 2.89 -6.32
N ASP A 59 7.97 1.85 -6.87
CA ASP A 59 7.39 0.92 -7.85
C ASP A 59 6.09 0.27 -7.36
N ALA A 60 5.95 0.06 -6.05
CA ALA A 60 4.70 -0.40 -5.45
C ALA A 60 3.77 0.77 -5.07
N ASN A 61 4.33 1.89 -4.61
CA ASN A 61 3.54 3.04 -4.14
C ASN A 61 2.74 3.69 -5.28
N GLY A 62 3.35 3.95 -6.43
CA GLY A 62 2.69 4.63 -7.56
C GLY A 62 1.43 3.90 -8.02
N PRO A 63 1.50 2.60 -8.38
CA PRO A 63 0.33 1.82 -8.78
C PRO A 63 -0.77 1.77 -7.70
N VAL A 64 -0.41 1.77 -6.42
CA VAL A 64 -1.37 1.73 -5.30
C VAL A 64 -2.04 3.09 -5.06
N PHE A 65 -1.33 4.22 -5.21
CA PHE A 65 -1.84 5.52 -4.77
C PHE A 65 -2.25 6.46 -5.90
N PHE A 66 -1.62 6.41 -7.08
CA PHE A 66 -2.00 7.31 -8.18
C PHE A 66 -3.35 6.94 -8.77
N ILE A 67 -3.71 5.65 -8.69
CA ILE A 67 -5.05 5.15 -9.03
C ILE A 67 -6.14 5.83 -8.20
N ARG A 68 -5.81 6.41 -7.04
CA ARG A 68 -6.79 7.05 -6.16
C ARG A 68 -7.41 8.32 -6.74
N ALA A 69 -6.81 8.90 -7.78
CA ALA A 69 -7.46 9.91 -8.61
C ALA A 69 -8.86 9.47 -9.10
N LEU A 70 -9.05 8.17 -9.34
CA LEU A 70 -10.32 7.56 -9.76
C LEU A 70 -11.34 7.37 -8.63
N TYR A 71 -10.92 7.37 -7.36
CA TYR A 71 -11.83 7.44 -6.21
C TYR A 71 -12.17 8.89 -5.86
N ASP A 72 -11.27 9.82 -6.18
CA ASP A 72 -11.26 11.17 -5.63
C ASP A 72 -11.81 12.25 -6.56
N ASP A 73 -11.10 12.59 -7.65
CA ASP A 73 -11.46 13.72 -8.54
C ASP A 73 -12.11 13.24 -9.86
N ALA A 74 -11.82 12.00 -10.28
CA ALA A 74 -12.36 11.35 -11.48
C ALA A 74 -13.33 10.21 -11.13
N ALA A 75 -14.12 10.36 -10.06
CA ALA A 75 -15.04 9.32 -9.59
C ALA A 75 -16.15 8.97 -10.60
N ASP A 76 -16.67 9.97 -11.31
CA ASP A 76 -17.85 9.86 -12.17
C ASP A 76 -17.60 10.32 -13.62
N ARG A 77 -16.33 10.41 -14.03
CA ARG A 77 -15.93 10.84 -15.38
C ARG A 77 -14.61 10.21 -15.79
N GLU A 78 -14.22 10.45 -17.05
CA GLU A 78 -12.90 10.09 -17.57
C GLU A 78 -11.78 10.79 -16.78
N LEU A 79 -10.67 10.07 -16.62
CA LEU A 79 -9.46 10.57 -15.96
C LEU A 79 -8.83 11.69 -16.78
N GLU A 80 -8.35 12.72 -16.10
CA GLU A 80 -7.48 13.76 -16.66
C GLU A 80 -6.16 13.84 -15.89
N PRO A 81 -5.05 14.31 -16.50
CA PRO A 81 -3.75 14.43 -15.82
C PRO A 81 -3.80 15.20 -14.50
N GLU A 82 -4.63 16.25 -14.44
CA GLU A 82 -4.79 17.07 -13.23
C GLU A 82 -5.31 16.26 -12.03
N ASP A 83 -6.15 15.24 -12.26
CA ASP A 83 -6.68 14.39 -11.19
C ASP A 83 -5.55 13.59 -10.52
N VAL A 84 -4.62 13.09 -11.33
CA VAL A 84 -3.44 12.36 -10.84
C VAL A 84 -2.48 13.32 -10.15
N GLY A 85 -2.24 14.52 -10.71
CA GLY A 85 -1.44 15.56 -10.06
C GLY A 85 -2.01 16.00 -8.69
N ARG A 86 -3.34 16.04 -8.57
CA ARG A 86 -4.03 16.28 -7.29
C ARG A 86 -3.84 15.11 -6.32
N ALA A 87 -3.95 13.87 -6.79
CA ALA A 87 -3.64 12.70 -5.96
C ALA A 87 -2.20 12.74 -5.43
N TRP A 88 -1.21 13.16 -6.22
CA TRP A 88 0.17 13.33 -5.76
C TRP A 88 0.26 14.30 -4.59
N LEU A 89 -0.31 15.50 -4.72
CA LEU A 89 -0.32 16.50 -3.66
C LEU A 89 -1.08 16.04 -2.41
N ASN A 90 -2.14 15.25 -2.58
CA ASN A 90 -2.98 14.81 -1.48
C ASN A 90 -2.40 13.63 -0.70
N TYR A 91 -1.74 12.67 -1.36
CA TYR A 91 -1.25 11.45 -0.71
C TYR A 91 0.25 11.47 -0.39
N ALA A 92 1.07 12.27 -1.07
CA ALA A 92 2.49 12.33 -0.77
C ALA A 92 2.77 13.14 0.51
N ARG A 93 3.71 12.64 1.31
CA ARG A 93 4.34 13.46 2.35
C ARG A 93 5.52 14.19 1.74
N GLU A 94 5.54 15.50 1.90
CA GLU A 94 6.58 16.31 1.27
C GLU A 94 7.96 15.95 1.80
N GLY A 95 8.88 15.65 0.87
CA GLY A 95 10.27 15.33 1.18
C GLY A 95 10.52 13.94 1.78
N ILE A 96 9.50 13.08 1.93
CA ILE A 96 9.67 11.76 2.55
C ILE A 96 8.72 10.67 2.00
N GLY A 97 9.30 9.56 1.55
CA GLY A 97 8.56 8.37 1.09
C GLY A 97 7.81 8.57 -0.23
N MET A 98 6.87 7.68 -0.57
CA MET A 98 6.08 7.65 -1.82
C MET A 98 6.90 7.43 -3.11
N PHE A 99 7.79 8.38 -3.44
CA PHE A 99 8.67 8.36 -4.60
C PHE A 99 10.04 8.93 -4.22
N TRP A 100 11.02 8.82 -5.12
CA TRP A 100 12.38 9.24 -4.85
C TRP A 100 12.54 10.76 -4.69
N TRP A 101 12.88 11.21 -3.47
CA TRP A 101 13.18 12.63 -3.19
C TRP A 101 14.66 12.96 -3.47
N GLY A 102 15.13 12.67 -4.68
CA GLY A 102 16.55 12.80 -5.08
C GLY A 102 17.08 14.24 -5.19
N GLY A 103 16.16 15.21 -5.27
CA GLY A 103 16.45 16.65 -5.41
C GLY A 103 15.82 17.19 -6.68
N GLU A 104 15.36 18.45 -6.68
CA GLU A 104 14.64 19.04 -7.82
C GLU A 104 15.45 19.01 -9.13
N ASP A 105 16.77 19.09 -9.07
CA ASP A 105 17.64 19.10 -10.27
C ASP A 105 18.03 17.70 -10.76
N VAL A 106 17.57 16.63 -10.10
CA VAL A 106 17.99 15.25 -10.37
C VAL A 106 16.82 14.29 -10.51
N SER A 107 15.79 14.41 -9.65
CA SER A 107 14.62 13.55 -9.66
C SER A 107 13.45 14.21 -10.38
N THR A 108 12.90 13.49 -11.34
CA THR A 108 11.74 13.89 -12.14
C THR A 108 10.50 14.03 -11.27
N GLU A 109 10.24 13.08 -10.38
CA GLU A 109 9.10 13.07 -9.45
C GLU A 109 9.18 14.23 -8.46
N HIS A 110 10.38 14.46 -7.89
CA HIS A 110 10.60 15.58 -6.98
C HIS A 110 10.35 16.92 -7.71
N ARG A 111 10.93 17.13 -8.90
CA ARG A 111 10.69 18.33 -9.71
C ARG A 111 9.21 18.53 -10.00
N ALA A 112 8.52 17.48 -10.44
CA ALA A 112 7.10 17.53 -10.77
C ALA A 112 6.23 17.88 -9.56
N TYR A 113 6.51 17.28 -8.39
CA TYR A 113 5.82 17.62 -7.14
C TYR A 113 5.98 19.10 -6.79
N VAL A 114 7.20 19.63 -6.90
CA VAL A 114 7.47 21.04 -6.63
C VAL A 114 6.78 21.95 -7.66
N ASN A 115 6.74 21.57 -8.94
CA ASN A 115 6.00 22.29 -9.97
C ASN A 115 4.50 22.37 -9.63
N LEU A 116 3.89 21.25 -9.24
CA LEU A 116 2.50 21.20 -8.78
C LEU A 116 2.27 22.11 -7.57
N ARG A 117 3.15 22.10 -6.57
CA ARG A 117 3.10 22.99 -5.40
C ARG A 117 3.23 24.48 -5.79
N LYS A 118 4.00 24.80 -6.83
CA LYS A 118 4.14 26.15 -7.39
C LYS A 118 2.94 26.57 -8.27
N GLY A 119 1.93 25.71 -8.43
CA GLY A 119 0.73 25.98 -9.21
C GLY A 119 0.88 25.74 -10.71
N ILE A 120 1.91 25.00 -11.15
CA ILE A 120 2.03 24.53 -12.52
C ILE A 120 1.23 23.22 -12.63
N PRO A 121 0.07 23.19 -13.32
CA PRO A 121 -0.79 22.01 -13.33
C PRO A 121 -0.22 20.90 -14.23
N ALA A 122 -0.62 19.65 -13.97
CA ALA A 122 -0.40 18.56 -14.92
C ALA A 122 -1.23 18.79 -16.20
N PRO A 123 -0.74 18.41 -17.39
CA PRO A 123 0.53 17.71 -17.64
C PRO A 123 1.76 18.64 -17.72
N LYS A 124 1.55 19.97 -17.66
CA LYS A 124 2.66 20.94 -17.78
C LYS A 124 3.71 20.80 -16.66
N SER A 125 3.34 20.27 -15.51
CA SER A 125 4.27 19.96 -14.41
C SER A 125 5.37 18.95 -14.80
N GLY A 126 5.08 18.04 -15.72
CA GLY A 126 6.00 16.98 -16.19
C GLY A 126 6.61 17.23 -17.56
N SER A 127 6.23 18.30 -18.26
CA SER A 127 6.54 18.47 -19.68
C SER A 127 8.01 18.79 -19.97
N ILE A 128 8.47 18.41 -21.17
CA ILE A 128 9.78 18.80 -21.73
C ILE A 128 9.90 20.33 -21.77
N GLU A 129 8.82 21.06 -22.08
CA GLU A 129 8.80 22.52 -22.11
C GLU A 129 9.28 23.14 -20.78
N VAL A 130 8.91 22.54 -19.65
CA VAL A 130 9.21 23.07 -18.31
C VAL A 130 10.49 22.47 -17.73
N ASN A 131 10.74 21.18 -17.96
CA ASN A 131 11.77 20.41 -17.25
C ASN A 131 13.00 20.09 -18.13
N GLY A 132 12.91 20.26 -19.44
CA GLY A 132 13.90 19.79 -20.40
C GLY A 132 13.75 18.30 -20.72
N GLU A 133 14.32 17.89 -21.86
CA GLU A 133 14.20 16.53 -22.39
C GLU A 133 14.78 15.47 -21.44
N GLU A 134 16.00 15.71 -20.93
CA GLU A 134 16.68 14.78 -20.03
C GLU A 134 15.83 14.44 -18.80
N MET A 135 15.26 15.43 -18.11
CA MET A 135 14.46 15.21 -16.91
C MET A 135 13.13 14.51 -17.22
N ALA A 136 12.49 14.86 -18.33
CA ALA A 136 11.15 14.37 -18.66
C ALA A 136 11.14 12.91 -19.17
N GLU A 137 12.27 12.40 -19.67
CA GLU A 137 12.40 11.04 -20.25
C GLU A 137 13.08 10.02 -19.32
N GLN A 138 13.06 10.28 -18.00
CA GLN A 138 13.47 9.28 -17.01
C GLN A 138 12.44 8.13 -16.89
N ILE A 139 12.87 7.04 -16.26
CA ILE A 139 12.16 5.76 -16.15
C ILE A 139 10.79 5.82 -15.45
N GLY A 140 10.52 6.84 -14.63
CA GLY A 140 9.31 6.93 -13.81
C GLY A 140 8.01 6.90 -14.62
N GLY A 141 8.05 7.27 -15.90
CA GLY A 141 6.94 7.11 -16.83
C GLY A 141 6.49 5.64 -17.01
N GLN A 142 7.38 4.68 -16.79
CA GLN A 142 7.11 3.24 -16.81
C GLN A 142 6.88 2.67 -15.39
N ILE A 143 7.54 3.21 -14.36
CA ILE A 143 7.51 2.65 -12.99
C ILE A 143 6.07 2.54 -12.45
N PHE A 144 5.26 3.58 -12.65
CA PHE A 144 4.01 3.73 -11.90
C PHE A 144 2.76 3.19 -12.61
N ILE A 145 2.91 2.47 -13.74
CA ILE A 145 1.79 2.31 -14.67
C ILE A 145 0.96 1.02 -14.52
N ASP A 146 1.42 0.06 -13.73
CA ASP A 146 0.93 -1.33 -13.82
C ASP A 146 -0.56 -1.46 -13.58
N SER A 147 -1.07 -0.79 -12.54
CA SER A 147 -2.49 -0.79 -12.20
C SER A 147 -3.37 -0.23 -13.31
N TRP A 148 -2.88 0.70 -14.14
CA TRP A 148 -3.66 1.23 -15.27
C TRP A 148 -3.83 0.19 -16.37
N GLY A 149 -2.83 -0.66 -16.62
CA GLY A 149 -2.97 -1.82 -17.52
C GLY A 149 -3.98 -2.84 -16.99
N LEU A 150 -3.95 -3.10 -15.68
CA LEU A 150 -4.85 -4.05 -15.01
C LEU A 150 -6.33 -3.62 -15.03
N LEU A 151 -6.64 -2.34 -15.24
CA LEU A 151 -8.02 -1.83 -15.34
C LEU A 151 -8.72 -2.20 -16.66
N PHE A 152 -7.97 -2.50 -17.72
CA PHE A 152 -8.53 -2.58 -19.08
C PHE A 152 -8.17 -3.89 -19.82
N PRO A 153 -8.61 -5.07 -19.34
CA PRO A 153 -8.39 -6.35 -20.01
C PRO A 153 -8.74 -6.33 -21.50
N GLY A 154 -7.77 -6.67 -22.36
CA GLY A 154 -7.93 -6.71 -23.82
C GLY A 154 -8.15 -5.35 -24.50
N ARG A 155 -8.08 -4.23 -23.78
CA ARG A 155 -8.32 -2.87 -24.31
C ARG A 155 -7.06 -2.00 -24.22
N ALA A 156 -6.04 -2.42 -24.95
CA ALA A 156 -4.71 -1.80 -24.95
C ALA A 156 -4.72 -0.29 -25.21
N GLU A 157 -5.54 0.20 -26.14
CA GLU A 157 -5.66 1.64 -26.43
C GLU A 157 -6.12 2.45 -25.22
N LYS A 158 -7.10 1.93 -24.46
CA LYS A 158 -7.63 2.62 -23.29
C LYS A 158 -6.66 2.56 -22.10
N ALA A 159 -5.98 1.43 -21.93
CA ALA A 159 -4.88 1.29 -20.98
C ALA A 159 -3.76 2.29 -21.25
N ALA A 160 -3.33 2.41 -22.51
CA ALA A 160 -2.30 3.35 -22.94
C ALA A 160 -2.72 4.80 -22.69
N GLU A 161 -3.96 5.18 -23.01
CA GLU A 161 -4.49 6.52 -22.76
C GLU A 161 -4.43 6.89 -21.26
N TYR A 162 -4.87 5.99 -20.38
CA TYR A 162 -4.89 6.25 -18.93
C TYR A 162 -3.48 6.29 -18.34
N ALA A 163 -2.60 5.39 -18.78
CA ALA A 163 -1.21 5.38 -18.36
C ALA A 163 -0.47 6.64 -18.81
N GLU A 164 -0.69 7.11 -20.05
CA GLU A 164 -0.13 8.39 -20.53
C GLU A 164 -0.59 9.55 -19.66
N LYS A 165 -1.90 9.65 -19.39
CA LYS A 165 -2.45 10.71 -18.53
C LYS A 165 -1.81 10.70 -17.15
N ALA A 166 -1.64 9.53 -16.54
CA ALA A 166 -0.98 9.40 -15.24
C ALA A 166 0.52 9.76 -15.29
N ALA A 167 1.26 9.25 -16.28
CA ALA A 167 2.69 9.52 -16.44
C ALA A 167 2.98 11.00 -16.75
N SER A 168 2.06 11.68 -17.47
CA SER A 168 2.20 13.09 -17.86
C SER A 168 2.25 14.09 -16.70
N VAL A 169 1.94 13.64 -15.48
CA VAL A 169 2.12 14.45 -14.27
C VAL A 169 3.59 14.81 -14.05
N SER A 170 4.50 13.88 -14.37
CA SER A 170 5.95 14.03 -14.13
C SER A 170 6.81 13.84 -15.37
N HIS A 171 6.31 13.19 -16.42
CA HIS A 171 7.09 12.79 -17.59
C HIS A 171 6.49 13.29 -18.90
N ASP A 172 7.28 13.26 -19.97
CA ASP A 172 6.88 13.63 -21.33
C ASP A 172 7.75 12.84 -22.35
N GLY A 173 7.47 12.94 -23.65
CA GLY A 173 8.25 12.25 -24.69
C GLY A 173 8.30 10.73 -24.54
N ASN A 174 9.50 10.14 -24.58
CA ASN A 174 9.69 8.69 -24.40
C ASN A 174 9.22 8.20 -23.02
N GLY A 175 9.16 9.05 -22.00
CA GLY A 175 8.55 8.73 -20.70
C GLY A 175 7.08 8.32 -20.84
N LEU A 176 6.33 9.04 -21.68
CA LEU A 176 4.92 8.70 -22.00
C LEU A 176 4.82 7.46 -22.88
N TYR A 177 5.77 7.26 -23.80
CA TYR A 177 5.76 6.08 -24.66
C TYR A 177 6.00 4.80 -23.86
N GLY A 178 6.87 4.84 -22.85
CA GLY A 178 7.02 3.72 -21.91
C GLY A 178 5.75 3.43 -21.14
N ALA A 179 5.08 4.47 -20.63
CA ALA A 179 3.78 4.34 -19.97
C ALA A 179 2.75 3.61 -20.85
N ARG A 180 2.62 4.09 -22.09
CA ARG A 180 1.70 3.54 -23.09
C ARG A 180 2.03 2.10 -23.46
N PHE A 181 3.31 1.81 -23.72
CA PHE A 181 3.78 0.50 -24.10
C PHE A 181 3.50 -0.53 -23.01
N MET A 182 3.92 -0.25 -21.77
CA MET A 182 3.82 -1.21 -20.67
C MET A 182 2.37 -1.47 -20.25
N ALA A 183 1.54 -0.43 -20.14
CA ALA A 183 0.13 -0.61 -19.82
C ALA A 183 -0.63 -1.38 -20.92
N ALA A 184 -0.28 -1.16 -22.19
CA ALA A 184 -0.82 -1.92 -23.31
C ALA A 184 -0.39 -3.40 -23.27
N CYS A 185 0.87 -3.69 -22.93
CA CYS A 185 1.35 -5.06 -22.73
C CYS A 185 0.58 -5.78 -21.62
N ILE A 186 0.36 -5.14 -20.46
CA ILE A 186 -0.41 -5.70 -19.35
C ILE A 186 -1.87 -5.94 -19.76
N ALA A 187 -2.51 -4.97 -20.41
CA ALA A 187 -3.88 -5.12 -20.91
C ALA A 187 -4.00 -6.26 -21.93
N LYS A 188 -3.01 -6.43 -22.82
CA LYS A 188 -2.98 -7.51 -23.81
C LYS A 188 -2.69 -8.88 -23.18
N ALA A 189 -1.95 -8.94 -22.07
CA ALA A 189 -1.60 -10.20 -21.41
C ALA A 189 -2.82 -11.03 -20.97
N PHE A 190 -3.99 -10.40 -20.77
CA PHE A 190 -5.22 -11.10 -20.39
C PHE A 190 -5.72 -12.11 -21.46
N ASP A 191 -5.41 -11.89 -22.73
CA ASP A 191 -5.92 -12.71 -23.84
C ASP A 191 -4.86 -13.07 -24.89
N ALA A 192 -3.58 -12.78 -24.62
CA ALA A 192 -2.49 -13.06 -25.54
C ALA A 192 -2.22 -14.57 -25.66
N ALA A 193 -1.86 -15.02 -26.86
CA ALA A 193 -1.38 -16.38 -27.09
C ALA A 193 0.14 -16.52 -26.93
N SER A 194 0.90 -15.42 -27.05
CA SER A 194 2.36 -15.44 -26.95
C SER A 194 2.92 -14.10 -26.46
N VAL A 195 4.16 -14.14 -25.93
CA VAL A 195 4.92 -12.93 -25.60
C VAL A 195 5.09 -11.99 -26.81
N GLY A 196 5.24 -12.55 -28.01
CA GLY A 196 5.34 -11.77 -29.24
C GLY A 196 4.08 -10.93 -29.52
N GLU A 197 2.89 -11.46 -29.22
CA GLU A 197 1.64 -10.68 -29.33
C GLU A 197 1.58 -9.54 -28.32
N ILE A 198 2.06 -9.78 -27.09
CA ILE A 198 2.11 -8.77 -26.03
C ILE A 198 3.01 -7.59 -26.44
N ILE A 199 4.24 -7.87 -26.90
CA ILE A 199 5.19 -6.84 -27.34
C ILE A 199 4.67 -6.11 -28.58
N SER A 200 4.10 -6.85 -29.54
CA SER A 200 3.51 -6.27 -30.75
C SER A 200 2.38 -5.29 -30.43
N GLU A 201 1.50 -5.63 -29.48
CA GLU A 201 0.43 -4.73 -29.08
C GLU A 201 0.95 -3.47 -28.38
N GLY A 202 1.97 -3.60 -27.52
CA GLY A 202 2.66 -2.45 -26.93
C GLY A 202 3.23 -1.50 -27.98
N LEU A 203 3.93 -2.03 -28.99
CA LEU A 203 4.49 -1.26 -30.10
C LEU A 203 3.42 -0.49 -30.89
N ARG A 204 2.22 -1.05 -31.05
CA ARG A 204 1.12 -0.37 -31.76
C ARG A 204 0.61 0.87 -31.04
N MET A 205 0.86 0.98 -29.74
CA MET A 205 0.37 2.08 -28.91
C MET A 205 1.33 3.28 -28.85
N ILE A 206 2.49 3.21 -29.50
CA ILE A 206 3.51 4.28 -29.50
C ILE A 206 3.90 4.69 -30.93
N PRO A 207 4.52 5.87 -31.14
CA PRO A 207 4.99 6.26 -32.47
C PRO A 207 6.08 5.33 -32.99
N ALA A 208 5.94 4.85 -34.22
CA ALA A 208 6.82 3.85 -34.81
C ALA A 208 8.27 4.35 -35.03
N ASP A 209 8.48 5.66 -35.09
CA ASP A 209 9.78 6.32 -35.26
C ASP A 209 10.39 6.82 -33.93
N SER A 210 9.69 6.64 -32.80
CA SER A 210 10.19 7.00 -31.46
C SER A 210 11.45 6.23 -31.09
N THR A 211 12.29 6.82 -30.23
CA THR A 211 13.48 6.14 -29.70
C THR A 211 13.09 4.86 -28.94
N TYR A 212 11.98 4.90 -28.20
CA TYR A 212 11.43 3.75 -27.51
C TYR A 212 11.12 2.59 -28.48
N ALA A 213 10.40 2.85 -29.58
CA ALA A 213 10.13 1.82 -30.59
C ALA A 213 11.42 1.26 -31.21
N ARG A 214 12.42 2.11 -31.44
CA ARG A 214 13.71 1.69 -32.02
C ARG A 214 14.49 0.74 -31.10
N VAL A 215 14.54 0.98 -29.79
CA VAL A 215 15.23 0.04 -28.87
C VAL A 215 14.50 -1.31 -28.79
N VAL A 216 13.16 -1.30 -28.77
CA VAL A 216 12.35 -2.52 -28.79
C VAL A 216 12.63 -3.33 -30.06
N HIS A 217 12.64 -2.69 -31.23
CA HIS A 217 12.97 -3.35 -32.50
C HIS A 217 14.41 -3.87 -32.53
N ALA A 218 15.37 -3.12 -32.00
CA ALA A 218 16.77 -3.55 -31.94
C ALA A 218 16.92 -4.85 -31.12
N VAL A 219 16.23 -4.96 -29.99
CA VAL A 219 16.23 -6.19 -29.17
C VAL A 219 15.53 -7.34 -29.88
N LEU A 220 14.39 -7.11 -30.54
CA LEU A 220 13.68 -8.12 -31.33
C LEU A 220 14.55 -8.69 -32.46
N ASP A 221 15.23 -7.81 -33.20
CA ASP A 221 16.11 -8.21 -34.29
C ASP A 221 17.34 -8.97 -33.77
N PHE A 222 17.95 -8.51 -32.67
CA PHE A 222 19.08 -9.21 -32.05
C PHE A 222 18.67 -10.61 -31.56
N HIS A 223 17.54 -10.73 -30.86
CA HIS A 223 17.03 -12.01 -30.37
C HIS A 223 16.75 -12.99 -31.51
N ARG A 224 16.26 -12.51 -32.67
CA ARG A 224 16.04 -13.36 -33.85
C ARG A 224 17.33 -14.00 -34.37
N GLU A 225 18.45 -13.29 -34.25
CA GLU A 225 19.78 -13.76 -34.68
C GLU A 225 20.50 -14.59 -33.59
N HIS A 226 20.21 -14.31 -32.31
CA HIS A 226 20.85 -14.90 -31.14
C HIS A 226 19.84 -15.28 -30.04
N PRO A 227 18.94 -16.26 -30.28
CA PRO A 227 17.81 -16.54 -29.38
C PRO A 227 18.21 -17.17 -28.03
N GLU A 228 19.40 -17.76 -27.91
CA GLU A 228 19.81 -18.51 -26.73
C GLU A 228 20.63 -17.72 -25.69
N ASP A 229 21.15 -16.53 -26.05
CA ASP A 229 22.11 -15.80 -25.20
C ASP A 229 21.62 -14.38 -24.85
N PHE A 230 20.84 -14.30 -23.76
CA PHE A 230 20.39 -13.03 -23.22
C PHE A 230 21.54 -12.12 -22.78
N ARG A 231 22.71 -12.68 -22.42
CA ARG A 231 23.86 -11.88 -21.98
C ARG A 231 24.53 -11.19 -23.16
N ALA A 232 24.56 -11.84 -24.32
CA ALA A 232 24.98 -11.20 -25.57
C ALA A 232 24.05 -10.03 -25.93
N CYS A 233 22.73 -10.21 -25.79
CA CYS A 233 21.77 -9.12 -26.02
C CYS A 233 21.91 -7.98 -25.01
N ARG A 234 22.15 -8.29 -23.73
CA ARG A 234 22.44 -7.28 -22.71
C ARG A 234 23.71 -6.50 -23.06
N GLN A 235 24.77 -7.16 -23.51
CA GLN A 235 26.00 -6.48 -23.93
C GLN A 235 25.73 -5.59 -25.14
N TYR A 236 24.94 -6.06 -26.10
CA TYR A 236 24.50 -5.24 -27.23
C TYR A 236 23.75 -3.97 -26.78
N LEU A 237 22.86 -4.08 -25.78
CA LEU A 237 22.19 -2.93 -25.17
C LEU A 237 23.18 -1.98 -24.49
N GLU A 238 24.14 -2.47 -23.71
CA GLU A 238 25.20 -1.62 -23.12
C GLU A 238 25.96 -0.84 -24.20
N ASP A 239 26.37 -1.53 -25.27
CA ASP A 239 27.21 -0.97 -26.33
C ASP A 239 26.50 0.10 -27.17
N HIS A 240 25.18 -0.04 -27.39
CA HIS A 240 24.42 0.79 -28.34
C HIS A 240 23.32 1.65 -27.70
N TRP A 241 22.84 1.26 -26.51
CA TRP A 241 21.66 1.83 -25.86
C TRP A 241 21.86 2.14 -24.37
N GLY A 242 23.06 1.99 -23.83
CA GLY A 242 23.35 2.11 -22.40
C GLY A 242 23.17 3.51 -21.80
N TYR A 243 23.30 3.62 -20.48
CA TYR A 243 23.20 4.87 -19.71
C TYR A 243 24.25 5.92 -20.10
N ASP A 244 25.33 5.53 -20.77
CA ASP A 244 26.33 6.47 -21.31
C ASP A 244 25.89 7.11 -22.63
N LYS A 245 24.83 6.59 -23.29
CA LYS A 245 24.24 7.13 -24.52
C LYS A 245 23.02 8.00 -24.23
N TYR A 246 22.32 7.71 -23.14
CA TYR A 246 21.12 8.41 -22.70
C TYR A 246 21.33 8.99 -21.30
N THR A 247 21.36 10.32 -21.21
CA THR A 247 21.75 11.05 -19.99
C THR A 247 20.64 11.06 -18.93
N GLY A 248 20.96 11.54 -17.72
CA GLY A 248 20.11 11.42 -16.54
C GLY A 248 20.54 10.27 -15.62
N VAL A 249 19.81 10.08 -14.51
CA VAL A 249 20.15 9.07 -13.51
C VAL A 249 19.65 7.68 -13.90
N CYS A 250 18.44 7.63 -14.46
CA CYS A 250 17.76 6.39 -14.80
C CYS A 250 16.88 6.63 -16.04
N HIS A 251 17.51 6.68 -17.22
CA HIS A 251 16.81 6.98 -18.46
C HIS A 251 15.93 5.81 -18.93
N ILE A 252 14.78 6.10 -19.55
CA ILE A 252 13.78 5.08 -19.87
C ILE A 252 14.22 4.08 -20.95
N ILE A 253 14.96 4.54 -21.96
CA ILE A 253 15.31 3.77 -23.17
C ILE A 253 16.11 2.48 -22.89
N PRO A 254 17.25 2.51 -22.16
CA PRO A 254 17.97 1.28 -21.82
C PRO A 254 17.10 0.26 -21.07
N ASN A 255 16.29 0.74 -20.12
CA ASN A 255 15.40 -0.09 -19.31
C ASN A 255 14.26 -0.72 -20.12
N ALA A 256 13.67 0.02 -21.06
CA ALA A 256 12.73 -0.53 -22.04
C ALA A 256 13.34 -1.71 -22.82
N GLY A 257 14.61 -1.58 -23.22
CA GLY A 257 15.37 -2.66 -23.84
C GLY A 257 15.51 -3.88 -22.93
N VAL A 258 15.81 -3.68 -21.64
CA VAL A 258 15.91 -4.78 -20.66
C VAL A 258 14.59 -5.51 -20.47
N CYS A 259 13.46 -4.79 -20.35
CA CYS A 259 12.16 -5.44 -20.21
C CYS A 259 11.81 -6.30 -21.42
N VAL A 260 12.01 -5.79 -22.64
CA VAL A 260 11.77 -6.55 -23.88
C VAL A 260 12.71 -7.75 -23.97
N LEU A 261 13.98 -7.57 -23.64
CA LEU A 261 14.96 -8.65 -23.58
C LEU A 261 14.49 -9.75 -22.62
N ALA A 262 14.14 -9.37 -21.39
CA ALA A 262 13.70 -10.32 -20.37
C ALA A 262 12.45 -11.11 -20.82
N LEU A 263 11.47 -10.42 -21.43
CA LEU A 263 10.26 -11.05 -21.95
C LEU A 263 10.58 -12.07 -23.05
N LEU A 264 11.45 -11.72 -24.01
CA LEU A 264 11.82 -12.61 -25.11
C LEU A 264 12.58 -13.85 -24.64
N TYR A 265 13.68 -13.65 -23.91
CA TYR A 265 14.54 -14.76 -23.43
C TYR A 265 13.92 -15.55 -22.27
N GLY A 266 12.89 -14.99 -21.62
CA GLY A 266 12.07 -15.69 -20.64
C GLY A 266 11.00 -16.58 -21.25
N GLU A 267 10.62 -16.36 -22.51
CA GLU A 267 9.67 -17.18 -23.28
C GLU A 267 8.32 -17.45 -22.56
N GLY A 268 7.85 -16.49 -21.78
CA GLY A 268 6.61 -16.61 -20.99
C GLY A 268 6.77 -17.39 -19.67
N ASN A 269 7.97 -17.84 -19.32
CA ASN A 269 8.28 -18.36 -18.00
C ASN A 269 8.44 -17.21 -16.99
N PHE A 270 7.52 -17.12 -16.02
CA PHE A 270 7.50 -16.06 -15.03
C PHE A 270 8.84 -15.88 -14.29
N ALA A 271 9.31 -16.95 -13.63
CA ALA A 271 10.53 -16.90 -12.82
C ALA A 271 11.73 -16.51 -13.68
N ARG A 272 11.89 -17.13 -14.84
CA ARG A 272 13.05 -16.85 -15.69
C ARG A 272 13.07 -15.41 -16.18
N THR A 273 11.91 -14.84 -16.48
CA THR A 273 11.77 -13.47 -16.95
C THR A 273 12.20 -12.46 -15.88
N VAL A 274 11.68 -12.58 -14.65
CA VAL A 274 12.04 -11.65 -13.56
C VAL A 274 13.50 -11.83 -13.12
N GLU A 275 14.03 -13.06 -13.18
CA GLU A 275 15.45 -13.36 -12.95
C GLU A 275 16.34 -12.68 -13.99
N ILE A 276 16.01 -12.76 -15.28
CA ILE A 276 16.76 -12.13 -16.36
C ILE A 276 16.72 -10.60 -16.22
N ALA A 277 15.55 -10.01 -15.99
CA ALA A 277 15.42 -8.57 -15.79
C ALA A 277 16.32 -8.09 -14.64
N SER A 278 16.27 -8.77 -13.50
CA SER A 278 17.11 -8.49 -12.33
C SER A 278 18.61 -8.66 -12.61
N MET A 279 18.99 -9.64 -13.43
CA MET A 279 20.38 -9.89 -13.80
C MET A 279 20.96 -8.91 -14.82
N CYS A 280 20.13 -8.15 -15.55
CA CYS A 280 20.61 -7.21 -16.57
C CYS A 280 21.23 -5.93 -15.97
N GLY A 281 20.98 -5.66 -14.69
CA GLY A 281 21.37 -4.42 -14.02
C GLY A 281 20.48 -3.24 -14.40
N TRP A 282 20.99 -2.02 -14.20
CA TRP A 282 20.19 -0.78 -14.31
C TRP A 282 19.01 -0.83 -13.35
N ASP A 283 17.83 -0.32 -13.70
CA ASP A 283 16.68 -0.25 -12.80
C ASP A 283 16.05 -1.63 -12.54
N THR A 284 16.65 -2.41 -11.65
CA THR A 284 16.36 -3.84 -11.51
C THR A 284 14.96 -4.13 -10.95
N ASP A 285 14.50 -3.36 -9.97
CA ASP A 285 13.18 -3.44 -9.35
C ASP A 285 12.09 -3.09 -10.34
N CYS A 286 12.21 -1.96 -11.04
CA CYS A 286 11.26 -1.56 -12.06
C CYS A 286 11.19 -2.56 -13.20
N ASN A 287 12.34 -2.90 -13.77
CA ASN A 287 12.39 -3.80 -14.93
C ASN A 287 11.78 -5.17 -14.60
N ALA A 288 12.12 -5.73 -13.43
CA ALA A 288 11.56 -7.00 -12.97
C ALA A 288 10.09 -6.88 -12.56
N GLY A 289 9.69 -5.75 -11.97
CA GLY A 289 8.33 -5.44 -11.58
C GLY A 289 7.37 -5.42 -12.77
N ASN A 290 7.66 -4.62 -13.80
CA ASN A 290 6.75 -4.50 -14.95
C ASN A 290 6.61 -5.82 -15.72
N VAL A 291 7.72 -6.52 -16.00
CA VAL A 291 7.64 -7.83 -16.68
C VAL A 291 6.99 -8.89 -15.78
N GLY A 292 7.15 -8.77 -14.46
CA GLY A 292 6.47 -9.60 -13.47
C GLY A 292 4.95 -9.39 -13.50
N SER A 293 4.49 -8.15 -13.64
CA SER A 293 3.07 -7.82 -13.81
C SER A 293 2.49 -8.41 -15.08
N ILE A 294 3.16 -8.21 -16.22
CA ILE A 294 2.78 -8.78 -17.52
C ILE A 294 2.67 -10.30 -17.45
N LEU A 295 3.68 -10.99 -16.91
CA LEU A 295 3.68 -12.46 -16.83
C LEU A 295 2.81 -13.02 -15.71
N GLY A 296 2.54 -12.25 -14.67
CA GLY A 296 1.54 -12.59 -13.66
C GLY A 296 0.15 -12.68 -14.28
N VAL A 297 -0.21 -11.72 -15.14
CA VAL A 297 -1.47 -11.76 -15.90
C VAL A 297 -1.46 -12.89 -16.94
N TYR A 298 -0.40 -12.97 -17.75
CA TYR A 298 -0.30 -13.94 -18.86
C TYR A 298 -0.26 -15.40 -18.40
N GLY A 299 0.57 -15.72 -17.40
CA GLY A 299 0.74 -17.07 -16.87
C GLY A 299 -0.25 -17.43 -15.76
N GLY A 300 -0.95 -16.44 -15.20
CA GLY A 300 -1.82 -16.60 -14.05
C GLY A 300 -1.08 -17.06 -12.79
N LEU A 301 -1.84 -17.34 -11.73
CA LEU A 301 -1.29 -17.78 -10.45
C LEU A 301 -0.48 -19.09 -10.54
N ALA A 302 -0.86 -19.97 -11.46
CA ALA A 302 -0.18 -21.27 -11.67
C ALA A 302 1.22 -21.11 -12.28
N GLY A 303 1.48 -20.01 -13.00
CA GLY A 303 2.79 -19.69 -13.56
C GLY A 303 3.80 -19.18 -12.54
N ILE A 304 3.36 -18.78 -11.34
CA ILE A 304 4.21 -18.15 -10.32
C ILE A 304 4.72 -19.22 -9.32
N PRO A 305 6.03 -19.48 -9.25
CA PRO A 305 6.55 -20.50 -8.34
C PRO A 305 6.42 -20.16 -6.85
N ASP A 306 6.19 -21.19 -6.05
CA ASP A 306 6.02 -21.10 -4.60
C ASP A 306 7.18 -20.41 -3.87
N HIS A 307 8.42 -20.58 -4.31
CA HIS A 307 9.58 -19.97 -3.64
C HIS A 307 9.61 -18.45 -3.79
N TYR A 308 8.98 -17.90 -4.83
CA TYR A 308 8.78 -16.45 -4.97
C TYR A 308 7.50 -15.97 -4.27
N ARG A 309 6.40 -16.73 -4.39
CA ARG A 309 5.09 -16.34 -3.84
C ARG A 309 5.02 -16.42 -2.32
N LYS A 310 5.50 -17.53 -1.71
CA LYS A 310 5.38 -17.77 -0.26
C LYS A 310 6.04 -16.66 0.58
N PRO A 311 7.24 -16.14 0.23
CA PRO A 311 7.83 -15.06 1.01
C PRO A 311 7.06 -13.74 0.97
N ILE A 312 6.27 -13.47 -0.09
CA ILE A 312 5.41 -12.27 -0.18
C ILE A 312 4.21 -12.39 0.77
N ASN A 313 3.59 -13.57 0.84
CA ASN A 313 2.49 -13.87 1.76
C ASN A 313 1.33 -12.85 1.67
N ASP A 314 0.95 -12.48 0.44
CA ASP A 314 -0.16 -11.58 0.10
C ASP A 314 -0.14 -10.18 0.72
N PHE A 315 1.04 -9.68 1.04
CA PHE A 315 1.16 -8.42 1.74
C PHE A 315 2.40 -7.64 1.33
N ILE A 316 2.25 -6.32 1.21
CA ILE A 316 3.35 -5.37 1.19
C ILE A 316 3.03 -4.20 2.12
N VAL A 317 4.08 -3.49 2.50
CA VAL A 317 3.92 -2.14 3.04
C VAL A 317 4.18 -1.11 1.94
N ALA A 318 3.45 -0.01 2.00
CA ALA A 318 3.60 1.12 1.10
C ALA A 318 3.92 2.39 1.92
N SER A 319 4.17 3.51 1.24
CA SER A 319 4.44 4.79 1.91
C SER A 319 3.68 5.97 1.30
N ASN A 320 2.59 6.35 1.95
CA ASN A 320 1.85 7.58 1.73
C ASN A 320 1.49 8.26 3.07
N VAL A 321 0.81 9.41 3.02
CA VAL A 321 0.35 10.15 4.20
C VAL A 321 -0.63 9.34 5.07
N SER A 322 -1.46 8.49 4.49
CA SER A 322 -2.34 7.59 5.22
C SER A 322 -1.62 6.33 5.67
N GLY A 323 -1.28 6.28 6.95
CA GLY A 323 -0.71 5.09 7.57
C GLY A 323 -1.63 3.85 7.52
N TYR A 324 -2.95 4.06 7.38
CA TYR A 324 -3.92 2.98 7.22
C TYR A 324 -3.83 2.33 5.84
N LEU A 325 -3.74 3.14 4.79
CA LEU A 325 -3.62 2.66 3.40
C LEU A 325 -2.24 2.08 3.06
N ASN A 326 -1.24 2.28 3.93
CA ASN A 326 0.11 1.72 3.76
C ASN A 326 0.20 0.23 4.05
N LEU A 327 -0.86 -0.40 4.54
CA LEU A 327 -0.94 -1.83 4.82
C LEU A 327 -1.74 -2.51 3.71
N VAL A 328 -1.06 -2.97 2.67
CA VAL A 328 -1.71 -3.43 1.43
C VAL A 328 -1.84 -4.94 1.41
N ASP A 329 -3.06 -5.42 1.61
CA ASP A 329 -3.46 -6.82 1.43
C ASP A 329 -3.81 -7.09 -0.04
N PHE A 330 -3.14 -8.06 -0.65
CA PHE A 330 -3.23 -8.28 -2.10
C PHE A 330 -4.62 -8.71 -2.57
N PRO A 331 -5.29 -9.70 -1.93
CA PRO A 331 -6.65 -10.05 -2.29
C PRO A 331 -7.64 -8.88 -2.21
N THR A 332 -7.57 -8.07 -1.15
CA THR A 332 -8.42 -6.89 -0.99
C THR A 332 -8.15 -5.88 -2.10
N PHE A 333 -6.88 -5.51 -2.31
CA PHE A 333 -6.50 -4.52 -3.32
C PHE A 333 -6.88 -4.96 -4.74
N ALA A 334 -6.69 -6.24 -5.09
CA ALA A 334 -7.07 -6.77 -6.39
C ALA A 334 -8.58 -6.66 -6.66
N ARG A 335 -9.42 -6.87 -5.64
CA ARG A 335 -10.87 -6.69 -5.75
C ARG A 335 -11.26 -5.22 -5.88
N GLU A 336 -10.65 -4.33 -5.11
CA GLU A 336 -10.85 -2.88 -5.22
C GLU A 336 -10.49 -2.38 -6.63
N LEU A 337 -9.37 -2.85 -7.18
CA LEU A 337 -8.93 -2.51 -8.53
C LEU A 337 -9.86 -3.10 -9.60
N ALA A 338 -10.32 -4.35 -9.44
CA ALA A 338 -11.29 -4.95 -10.35
C ALA A 338 -12.64 -4.20 -10.36
N LEU A 339 -13.12 -3.72 -9.20
CA LEU A 339 -14.33 -2.89 -9.13
C LEU A 339 -14.17 -1.58 -9.91
N LEU A 340 -13.01 -0.94 -9.84
CA LEU A 340 -12.68 0.20 -10.72
C LEU A 340 -12.70 -0.23 -12.20
N GLY A 341 -12.11 -1.38 -12.52
CA GLY A 341 -12.10 -1.93 -13.88
C GLY A 341 -13.51 -2.13 -14.44
N TYR A 342 -14.42 -2.75 -13.69
CA TYR A 342 -15.83 -2.90 -14.08
C TYR A 342 -16.46 -1.54 -14.39
N ARG A 343 -16.33 -0.57 -13.47
CA ARG A 343 -16.86 0.78 -13.63
C ARG A 343 -16.34 1.45 -14.90
N LEU A 344 -15.03 1.46 -15.11
CA LEU A 344 -14.39 2.14 -16.23
C LEU A 344 -14.64 1.47 -17.59
N ASN A 345 -14.96 0.17 -17.59
CA ASN A 345 -15.35 -0.53 -18.80
C ASN A 345 -16.85 -0.45 -19.09
N GLY A 346 -17.63 0.25 -18.25
CA GLY A 346 -19.08 0.37 -18.39
C GLY A 346 -19.82 -0.94 -18.15
N GLU A 347 -19.21 -1.87 -17.40
CA GLU A 347 -19.78 -3.18 -17.07
C GLU A 347 -20.20 -3.21 -15.59
N THR A 348 -21.36 -3.81 -15.31
CA THR A 348 -21.82 -3.98 -13.93
C THR A 348 -20.97 -5.05 -13.24
N ALA A 349 -20.34 -4.69 -12.13
CA ALA A 349 -19.60 -5.65 -11.32
C ALA A 349 -20.52 -6.76 -10.77
N PRO A 350 -20.04 -8.01 -10.68
CA PRO A 350 -20.73 -9.08 -9.99
C PRO A 350 -21.10 -8.69 -8.55
N GLN A 351 -22.33 -8.98 -8.15
CA GLN A 351 -22.85 -8.58 -6.84
C GLN A 351 -22.04 -9.18 -5.67
N ASP A 352 -21.56 -10.41 -5.83
CA ASP A 352 -20.69 -11.07 -4.87
C ASP A 352 -19.33 -10.38 -4.72
N LEU A 353 -18.76 -9.84 -5.80
CA LEU A 353 -17.54 -9.03 -5.73
C LEU A 353 -17.78 -7.73 -4.93
N VAL A 354 -18.88 -7.02 -5.21
CA VAL A 354 -19.27 -5.80 -4.49
C VAL A 354 -19.46 -6.08 -3.00
N GLU A 355 -20.08 -7.21 -2.66
CA GLU A 355 -20.32 -7.60 -1.27
C GLU A 355 -19.07 -8.01 -0.51
N ARG A 356 -18.01 -8.45 -1.19
CA ARG A 356 -16.73 -8.86 -0.57
C ARG A 356 -15.74 -7.71 -0.33
N VAL A 357 -15.96 -6.54 -0.92
CA VAL A 357 -15.15 -5.34 -0.63
C VAL A 357 -15.81 -4.53 0.47
N LYS A 358 -15.15 -4.41 1.63
CA LYS A 358 -15.67 -3.72 2.82
C LYS A 358 -14.73 -2.59 3.24
N PRO A 359 -14.83 -1.39 2.63
CA PRO A 359 -13.96 -0.27 2.98
C PRO A 359 -14.02 0.06 4.48
N GLY A 360 -12.86 0.09 5.12
CA GLY A 360 -12.74 0.37 6.56
C GLY A 360 -12.89 -0.83 7.48
N GLU A 361 -13.21 -2.02 6.96
CA GLU A 361 -13.22 -3.28 7.71
C GLU A 361 -12.06 -4.17 7.26
N VAL A 362 -11.59 -5.04 8.17
CA VAL A 362 -10.82 -6.21 7.75
C VAL A 362 -11.82 -7.28 7.35
N TYR A 363 -11.76 -7.76 6.11
CA TYR A 363 -12.61 -8.83 5.58
C TYR A 363 -11.78 -9.82 4.77
N PHE A 364 -11.42 -10.94 5.40
CA PHE A 364 -10.62 -12.00 4.80
C PHE A 364 -11.49 -13.24 4.61
N ASP A 365 -11.71 -13.63 3.36
CA ASP A 365 -12.57 -14.77 2.99
C ASP A 365 -11.82 -15.91 2.32
N PHE A 366 -10.52 -15.70 2.03
CA PHE A 366 -9.63 -16.69 1.42
C PHE A 366 -10.17 -17.30 0.11
N ASP A 367 -11.01 -16.56 -0.62
CA ASP A 367 -11.64 -17.07 -1.84
C ASP A 367 -10.68 -17.15 -3.04
N LEU A 368 -9.71 -16.23 -3.12
CA LEU A 368 -8.76 -16.21 -4.22
C LEU A 368 -7.72 -17.35 -4.06
N PRO A 369 -7.45 -18.15 -5.12
CA PRO A 369 -6.53 -19.28 -5.02
C PRO A 369 -5.15 -18.89 -4.48
N GLY A 370 -4.66 -19.62 -3.50
CA GLY A 370 -3.37 -19.36 -2.87
C GLY A 370 -3.37 -18.19 -1.87
N SER A 371 -4.51 -17.55 -1.60
CA SER A 371 -4.60 -16.45 -0.64
C SER A 371 -4.39 -16.90 0.81
N THR A 372 -3.71 -16.04 1.57
CA THR A 372 -3.30 -16.19 2.96
C THR A 372 -3.61 -14.94 3.77
N HIS A 373 -3.89 -13.81 3.11
CA HIS A 373 -4.12 -12.50 3.75
C HIS A 373 -3.06 -12.13 4.80
N GLY A 374 -1.80 -12.54 4.56
CA GLY A 374 -0.71 -12.25 5.49
C GLY A 374 -0.72 -13.02 6.80
N PHE A 375 -1.56 -14.06 6.97
CA PHE A 375 -1.56 -14.88 8.19
C PHE A 375 -0.23 -15.61 8.39
N ARG A 376 0.15 -15.76 9.65
CA ARG A 376 1.44 -16.34 10.08
C ARG A 376 1.23 -17.32 11.22
N THR A 377 2.24 -18.17 11.42
CA THR A 377 2.35 -18.97 12.64
C THR A 377 3.65 -18.71 13.38
N SER A 378 3.64 -18.84 14.72
CA SER A 378 4.85 -18.58 15.54
C SER A 378 5.73 -19.79 15.77
N ASN A 379 5.21 -21.00 15.51
CA ASN A 379 5.93 -22.24 15.75
C ASN A 379 5.77 -23.18 14.53
N PRO A 380 6.56 -22.98 13.46
CA PRO A 380 6.43 -23.77 12.23
C PRO A 380 6.77 -25.26 12.44
N PHE A 381 7.37 -25.65 13.56
CA PHE A 381 7.53 -27.07 13.89
C PHE A 381 6.19 -27.71 14.30
N LYS A 382 5.38 -26.98 15.08
CA LYS A 382 4.05 -27.46 15.54
C LYS A 382 2.95 -27.14 14.55
N THR A 383 3.13 -26.13 13.69
CA THR A 383 2.24 -25.77 12.60
C THR A 383 2.99 -25.73 11.26
N PRO A 384 3.40 -26.89 10.72
CA PRO A 384 4.33 -26.98 9.59
C PRO A 384 3.74 -26.59 8.24
N VAL A 385 2.41 -26.50 8.12
CA VAL A 385 1.75 -26.14 6.88
C VAL A 385 0.78 -25.00 7.15
N VAL A 386 0.94 -23.91 6.41
CA VAL A 386 0.02 -22.78 6.32
C VAL A 386 -0.17 -22.50 4.83
N ARG A 387 -1.38 -22.66 4.31
CA ARG A 387 -1.68 -22.47 2.88
C ARG A 387 -3.16 -22.30 2.63
N HIS A 388 -3.51 -21.75 1.47
CA HIS A 388 -4.86 -21.86 0.93
C HIS A 388 -5.26 -23.32 0.64
N SER A 389 -6.52 -23.66 0.87
CA SER A 389 -7.06 -24.98 0.60
C SER A 389 -8.51 -24.91 0.12
N VAL A 390 -8.88 -25.85 -0.75
CA VAL A 390 -10.26 -26.02 -1.27
C VAL A 390 -11.01 -27.16 -0.58
N GLN A 391 -10.38 -27.83 0.40
CA GLN A 391 -10.97 -29.02 1.03
C GLN A 391 -12.16 -28.71 1.92
N HIS A 392 -12.09 -27.61 2.67
CA HIS A 392 -13.18 -27.10 3.49
C HIS A 392 -13.32 -25.60 3.23
N SER A 393 -14.23 -25.21 2.34
CA SER A 393 -14.61 -23.81 2.18
C SER A 393 -15.85 -23.48 3.01
N TYR A 394 -16.00 -22.19 3.35
CA TYR A 394 -17.14 -21.71 4.13
C TYR A 394 -18.17 -20.98 3.24
N ASP A 395 -17.78 -19.81 2.72
CA ASP A 395 -18.64 -18.90 1.95
C ASP A 395 -17.91 -18.42 0.69
N GLY A 396 -17.16 -19.32 0.07
CA GLY A 396 -16.29 -19.06 -1.08
C GLY A 396 -15.66 -20.34 -1.63
N ARG A 397 -14.62 -20.17 -2.46
CA ARG A 397 -13.87 -21.25 -3.13
C ARG A 397 -12.77 -21.86 -2.26
N GLY A 398 -12.40 -21.22 -1.15
CA GLY A 398 -11.26 -21.64 -0.35
C GLY A 398 -11.35 -21.27 1.14
N SER A 399 -10.28 -21.63 1.85
CA SER A 399 -10.00 -21.30 3.24
C SER A 399 -8.50 -21.35 3.50
N LEU A 400 -8.05 -20.77 4.61
CA LEU A 400 -6.68 -20.94 5.10
C LEU A 400 -6.58 -22.23 5.90
N GLU A 401 -5.82 -23.20 5.41
CA GLU A 401 -5.46 -24.45 6.09
C GLU A 401 -4.20 -24.25 6.94
N ILE A 402 -4.31 -24.63 8.22
CA ILE A 402 -3.19 -24.75 9.16
C ILE A 402 -3.15 -26.20 9.64
N VAL A 403 -2.10 -26.93 9.30
CA VAL A 403 -1.85 -28.27 9.86
C VAL A 403 -1.15 -28.11 11.19
N PHE A 404 -1.65 -28.76 12.24
CA PHE A 404 -0.94 -28.91 13.51
C PHE A 404 -0.48 -30.35 13.69
N ASP A 405 0.79 -30.53 14.09
CA ASP A 405 1.41 -31.83 14.21
C ASP A 405 2.13 -31.96 15.56
N ARG A 406 2.00 -33.15 16.16
CA ARG A 406 2.65 -33.55 17.42
C ARG A 406 2.47 -32.53 18.55
N LEU A 407 1.31 -31.91 18.68
CA LEU A 407 1.04 -30.94 19.73
C LEU A 407 0.76 -31.68 21.05
N VAL A 408 1.49 -31.34 22.12
CA VAL A 408 1.32 -31.94 23.45
C VAL A 408 1.12 -30.84 24.51
N GLU A 409 0.73 -31.24 25.72
CA GLU A 409 0.57 -30.34 26.86
C GLU A 409 1.83 -29.50 27.07
N GLY A 410 1.64 -28.18 27.17
CA GLY A 410 2.71 -27.19 27.29
C GLY A 410 3.19 -26.61 25.96
N ASP A 411 2.92 -27.26 24.83
CA ASP A 411 3.20 -26.67 23.51
C ASP A 411 2.20 -25.57 23.16
N SER A 412 2.64 -24.66 22.29
CA SER A 412 1.75 -23.72 21.62
C SER A 412 2.26 -23.29 20.25
N SER A 413 1.34 -22.84 19.40
CA SER A 413 1.64 -22.07 18.19
C SER A 413 0.61 -20.96 18.06
N LYS A 414 1.05 -19.73 17.80
CA LYS A 414 0.15 -18.63 17.47
C LYS A 414 -0.25 -18.74 16.01
N ILE A 415 -1.48 -18.44 15.69
CA ILE A 415 -2.01 -18.25 14.33
C ILE A 415 -2.52 -16.81 14.30
N TYR A 416 -1.87 -15.94 13.53
CA TYR A 416 -2.07 -14.50 13.70
C TYR A 416 -1.96 -13.69 12.42
N TYR A 417 -2.67 -12.57 12.43
CA TYR A 417 -2.58 -11.48 11.47
C TYR A 417 -1.88 -10.29 12.13
N LYS A 418 -1.21 -9.47 11.32
CA LYS A 418 -0.49 -8.27 11.75
C LYS A 418 -1.20 -7.00 11.25
N PRO A 419 -1.99 -6.33 12.10
CA PRO A 419 -2.70 -5.10 11.72
C PRO A 419 -1.84 -3.84 11.86
N PHE A 420 -0.60 -3.96 12.31
CA PHE A 420 0.35 -2.86 12.51
C PHE A 420 1.79 -3.39 12.53
N TYR A 421 2.74 -2.55 12.12
CA TYR A 421 4.16 -2.91 12.03
C TYR A 421 5.05 -1.87 12.73
N ARG A 422 6.15 -2.35 13.33
CA ARG A 422 7.20 -1.53 13.96
C ARG A 422 8.51 -1.64 13.20
N ARG A 423 9.41 -0.68 13.40
CA ARG A 423 10.75 -0.66 12.79
C ARG A 423 11.55 -1.94 12.99
N ALA A 424 11.39 -2.60 14.14
CA ALA A 424 12.09 -3.85 14.45
C ALA A 424 11.79 -5.02 13.50
N GLU A 425 10.76 -4.90 12.65
CA GLU A 425 10.29 -5.96 11.75
C GLU A 425 10.83 -5.83 10.32
N PHE A 426 11.63 -4.78 10.06
CA PHE A 426 12.19 -4.49 8.74
C PHE A 426 13.71 -4.63 8.73
N ASN A 427 14.27 -5.03 7.61
CA ASN A 427 15.71 -5.09 7.41
C ASN A 427 16.29 -3.72 7.02
N ASP A 428 15.49 -2.87 6.38
CA ASP A 428 15.84 -1.51 6.01
C ASP A 428 14.65 -0.55 6.24
N GLU A 429 14.76 0.68 5.73
CA GLU A 429 13.72 1.70 5.81
C GLU A 429 13.59 2.46 4.47
N LYS A 430 13.69 1.75 3.32
CA LYS A 430 13.45 2.37 2.01
C LYS A 430 12.06 3.04 2.05
N TYR A 431 11.99 4.28 1.57
CA TYR A 431 10.80 5.14 1.58
C TYR A 431 10.08 5.39 2.92
N LYS A 432 10.69 5.06 4.07
CA LYS A 432 10.19 5.46 5.41
C LYS A 432 8.68 5.21 5.62
N PRO A 433 8.18 3.98 5.42
CA PRO A 433 6.75 3.70 5.55
C PRO A 433 6.26 3.98 6.98
N THR A 434 5.06 4.53 7.09
CA THR A 434 4.41 4.81 8.38
C THR A 434 3.05 4.15 8.44
N PHE A 435 2.57 3.85 9.65
CA PHE A 435 1.42 2.98 9.82
C PHE A 435 0.41 3.58 10.80
N ALA A 436 -0.87 3.32 10.53
CA ALA A 436 -1.95 3.40 11.49
C ALA A 436 -2.59 2.01 11.58
N PRO A 437 -3.02 1.53 12.77
CA PRO A 437 -3.54 0.17 12.90
C PRO A 437 -4.75 -0.12 12.01
N LEU A 438 -4.91 -1.38 11.61
CA LEU A 438 -6.15 -1.91 11.02
C LEU A 438 -7.09 -2.53 12.07
N ALA A 439 -6.63 -2.64 13.32
CA ALA A 439 -7.36 -3.21 14.44
C ALA A 439 -7.24 -2.30 15.67
N TYR A 440 -8.38 -1.88 16.21
CA TYR A 440 -8.47 -0.96 17.34
C TYR A 440 -9.30 -1.56 18.48
N SER A 441 -8.99 -1.16 19.71
CA SER A 441 -9.80 -1.49 20.90
C SER A 441 -11.27 -1.13 20.69
N GLY A 442 -12.17 -1.96 21.23
CA GLY A 442 -13.62 -1.81 21.10
C GLY A 442 -14.24 -2.46 19.86
N GLN A 443 -13.45 -2.74 18.82
CA GLN A 443 -13.94 -3.44 17.63
C GLN A 443 -14.21 -4.92 17.91
N THR A 444 -15.10 -5.53 17.13
CA THR A 444 -15.41 -6.95 17.20
C THR A 444 -14.60 -7.72 16.15
N VAL A 445 -13.97 -8.81 16.59
CA VAL A 445 -13.36 -9.80 15.71
C VAL A 445 -14.32 -10.98 15.59
N SER A 446 -14.56 -11.44 14.36
CA SER A 446 -15.31 -12.68 14.12
C SER A 446 -14.59 -13.57 13.12
N ALA A 447 -14.69 -14.88 13.31
CA ALA A 447 -14.10 -15.87 12.43
C ALA A 447 -14.92 -17.14 12.32
N LYS A 448 -14.79 -17.80 11.17
CA LYS A 448 -15.36 -19.12 10.89
C LYS A 448 -14.22 -20.13 10.88
N ILE A 449 -14.22 -21.05 11.84
CA ILE A 449 -13.15 -22.04 12.03
C ILE A 449 -13.70 -23.46 11.93
N TYR A 450 -13.13 -24.27 11.03
CA TYR A 450 -13.39 -25.70 10.95
C TYR A 450 -12.22 -26.45 11.55
N ALA A 451 -12.48 -27.32 12.53
CA ALA A 451 -11.48 -28.24 13.06
C ALA A 451 -11.64 -29.62 12.39
N ASP A 452 -10.53 -30.17 11.91
CA ASP A 452 -10.41 -31.55 11.41
C ASP A 452 -9.25 -32.23 12.16
N GLN A 453 -9.49 -32.52 13.43
CA GLN A 453 -8.58 -33.20 14.33
C GLN A 453 -8.71 -34.72 14.20
N TRP A 454 -7.58 -35.40 14.09
CA TRP A 454 -7.51 -36.84 13.84
C TRP A 454 -7.11 -37.63 15.09
N GLU A 455 -6.20 -37.09 15.90
CA GLU A 455 -5.62 -37.74 17.10
C GLU A 455 -5.54 -36.76 18.27
N GLY A 456 -5.34 -37.30 19.49
CA GLY A 456 -5.18 -36.54 20.73
C GLY A 456 -6.44 -35.88 21.28
N GLU A 457 -6.26 -35.22 22.41
CA GLU A 457 -7.30 -34.45 23.10
C GLU A 457 -7.67 -33.16 22.34
N PRO A 458 -8.94 -32.71 22.40
CA PRO A 458 -9.42 -31.54 21.68
C PRO A 458 -8.51 -30.32 21.83
N VAL A 459 -8.13 -29.73 20.69
CA VAL A 459 -7.36 -28.48 20.69
C VAL A 459 -8.18 -27.33 21.26
N THR A 460 -7.48 -26.35 21.82
CA THR A 460 -8.04 -25.09 22.30
C THR A 460 -7.43 -23.94 21.51
N LEU A 461 -8.26 -22.96 21.19
CA LEU A 461 -7.88 -21.69 20.57
C LEU A 461 -8.12 -20.59 21.59
N THR A 462 -7.05 -19.95 22.05
CA THR A 462 -7.17 -18.78 22.95
C THR A 462 -7.05 -17.51 22.12
N PRO A 463 -8.14 -16.75 21.89
CA PRO A 463 -8.03 -15.47 21.21
C PRO A 463 -7.10 -14.53 22.00
N TYR A 464 -6.30 -13.74 21.28
CA TYR A 464 -5.40 -12.78 21.91
C TYR A 464 -5.16 -11.58 21.00
N VAL A 465 -4.68 -10.51 21.64
CA VAL A 465 -4.00 -9.40 20.96
C VAL A 465 -2.64 -9.16 21.60
N ARG A 466 -1.67 -8.69 20.82
CA ARG A 466 -0.37 -8.25 21.35
C ARG A 466 -0.24 -6.74 21.20
N ASN A 467 0.21 -6.07 22.26
CA ASN A 467 0.48 -4.63 22.18
C ASN A 467 1.94 -4.35 21.77
N THR A 468 2.14 -3.22 21.11
CA THR A 468 3.43 -2.75 20.58
C THR A 468 4.43 -2.27 21.62
N TYR A 469 3.98 -1.87 22.81
CA TYR A 469 4.81 -1.19 23.80
C TYR A 469 5.70 -2.16 24.58
N ASN A 470 5.09 -3.17 25.21
CA ASN A 470 5.78 -4.15 26.04
C ASN A 470 5.68 -5.58 25.47
N ARG A 471 5.04 -5.76 24.31
CA ARG A 471 4.78 -7.07 23.67
C ARG A 471 3.94 -8.02 24.51
N GLU A 472 3.18 -7.50 25.47
CA GLU A 472 2.25 -8.30 26.27
C GLU A 472 1.12 -8.85 25.40
N GLU A 473 0.87 -10.14 25.55
CA GLU A 473 -0.23 -10.86 24.93
C GLU A 473 -1.43 -10.83 25.88
N ILE A 474 -2.46 -10.06 25.53
CA ILE A 474 -3.71 -9.96 26.30
C ILE A 474 -4.59 -11.13 25.85
N LEU A 475 -4.69 -12.14 26.70
CA LEU A 475 -5.45 -13.36 26.44
C LEU A 475 -6.93 -13.17 26.76
N LEU A 476 -7.79 -13.73 25.91
CA LEU A 476 -9.24 -13.76 26.09
C LEU A 476 -9.71 -15.18 26.39
N SER A 477 -11.01 -15.36 26.62
CA SER A 477 -11.60 -16.66 26.94
C SER A 477 -11.30 -17.69 25.84
N PRO A 478 -10.69 -18.84 26.17
CA PRO A 478 -10.40 -19.87 25.20
C PRO A 478 -11.68 -20.52 24.66
N VAL A 479 -11.62 -20.97 23.42
CA VAL A 479 -12.67 -21.76 22.77
C VAL A 479 -12.12 -23.12 22.36
N THR A 480 -12.92 -24.16 22.53
CA THR A 480 -12.64 -25.50 22.01
C THR A 480 -13.53 -25.69 20.78
N PRO A 481 -12.99 -25.58 19.54
CA PRO A 481 -13.80 -25.78 18.35
C PRO A 481 -14.32 -27.22 18.33
N GLU A 482 -15.59 -27.39 18.00
CA GLU A 482 -16.15 -28.71 17.77
C GLU A 482 -15.57 -29.29 16.47
N ASN A 483 -15.08 -30.52 16.57
CA ASN A 483 -14.45 -31.21 15.46
C ASN A 483 -15.47 -31.58 14.36
N GLY A 484 -15.08 -31.48 13.09
CA GLY A 484 -15.88 -31.90 11.95
C GLY A 484 -16.97 -30.92 11.50
N LYS A 485 -17.03 -29.69 12.05
CA LYS A 485 -17.97 -28.65 11.61
C LYS A 485 -17.39 -27.23 11.74
N TRP A 486 -18.06 -26.27 11.10
CA TRP A 486 -17.74 -24.84 11.24
C TRP A 486 -18.18 -24.30 12.60
N ASN A 487 -17.29 -23.57 13.25
CA ASN A 487 -17.47 -22.94 14.54
C ASN A 487 -17.45 -21.42 14.38
N ASP A 488 -18.35 -20.75 15.09
CA ASP A 488 -18.38 -19.31 15.25
C ASP A 488 -17.48 -18.90 16.42
N VAL A 489 -16.50 -18.05 16.14
CA VAL A 489 -15.63 -17.47 17.16
C VAL A 489 -15.72 -15.96 17.06
N GLU A 490 -16.15 -15.32 18.15
CA GLU A 490 -16.34 -13.86 18.21
C GLU A 490 -15.82 -13.32 19.54
N TRP A 491 -15.14 -12.17 19.49
CA TRP A 491 -14.68 -11.45 20.69
C TRP A 491 -14.48 -9.97 20.41
N VAL A 492 -14.43 -9.16 21.48
CA VAL A 492 -14.14 -7.73 21.41
C VAL A 492 -12.66 -7.49 21.69
N ILE A 493 -12.03 -6.64 20.89
CA ILE A 493 -10.64 -6.23 21.08
C ILE A 493 -10.53 -5.44 22.41
N PRO A 494 -9.71 -5.90 23.37
CA PRO A 494 -9.60 -5.26 24.68
C PRO A 494 -8.92 -3.89 24.59
N ASP A 495 -9.13 -3.07 25.62
CA ASP A 495 -8.42 -1.80 25.79
C ASP A 495 -6.94 -2.06 26.10
N THR A 496 -6.06 -1.51 25.27
CA THR A 496 -4.60 -1.60 25.42
C THR A 496 -4.01 -0.42 26.20
N ASN A 497 -4.88 0.44 26.76
CA ASN A 497 -4.53 1.64 27.52
C ASN A 497 -3.56 2.55 26.75
N GLY A 498 -3.79 2.74 25.44
CA GLY A 498 -3.02 3.67 24.62
C GLY A 498 -1.86 3.08 23.81
N ALA A 499 -1.61 1.76 23.89
CA ALA A 499 -0.64 1.07 23.02
C ALA A 499 -1.31 0.59 21.72
N MET A 500 -0.55 0.51 20.62
CA MET A 500 -1.08 -0.03 19.35
C MET A 500 -1.05 -1.56 19.34
N ILE A 501 -1.92 -2.21 18.56
CA ILE A 501 -1.98 -3.67 18.44
C ILE A 501 -1.21 -4.11 17.20
N ASP A 502 -0.23 -5.02 17.35
CA ASP A 502 0.61 -5.50 16.24
C ASP A 502 0.46 -6.99 15.91
N GLU A 503 -0.25 -7.75 16.73
CA GLU A 503 -0.69 -9.11 16.44
C GLU A 503 -2.12 -9.32 16.97
N ILE A 504 -2.92 -10.04 16.19
CA ILE A 504 -4.27 -10.48 16.57
C ILE A 504 -4.54 -11.87 15.99
N GLY A 505 -5.15 -12.75 16.78
CA GLY A 505 -5.48 -14.10 16.34
C GLY A 505 -5.67 -15.06 17.51
N TRP A 506 -5.15 -16.28 17.38
CA TRP A 506 -5.32 -17.34 18.38
C TRP A 506 -4.01 -17.98 18.79
N ILE A 507 -3.93 -18.40 20.04
CA ILE A 507 -2.92 -19.34 20.52
C ILE A 507 -3.52 -20.74 20.51
N LEU A 508 -2.99 -21.60 19.63
CA LEU A 508 -3.34 -23.01 19.52
C LEU A 508 -2.59 -23.82 20.58
N LYS A 509 -3.33 -24.58 21.40
CA LYS A 509 -2.81 -25.51 22.42
C LYS A 509 -3.60 -26.82 22.41
N SER A 510 -3.06 -27.86 23.02
CA SER A 510 -3.79 -29.10 23.31
C SER A 510 -3.38 -29.62 24.70
N PRO A 511 -4.30 -30.22 25.48
CA PRO A 511 -3.96 -30.92 26.73
C PRO A 511 -3.44 -32.36 26.47
N SER A 512 -3.24 -32.73 25.21
CA SER A 512 -2.76 -34.06 24.79
C SER A 512 -1.46 -34.48 25.48
N PRO A 513 -1.37 -35.69 26.06
CA PRO A 513 -0.12 -36.20 26.62
C PRO A 513 0.86 -36.65 25.52
N LEU A 514 2.13 -36.85 25.86
CA LEU A 514 3.17 -37.25 24.89
C LEU A 514 2.88 -38.56 24.13
N ALA A 515 2.13 -39.47 24.77
CA ALA A 515 1.76 -40.78 24.22
C ALA A 515 0.59 -40.72 23.23
N ASP A 516 -0.21 -39.64 23.23
CA ASP A 516 -1.38 -39.45 22.37
C ASP A 516 -1.44 -37.97 21.95
N ARG A 517 -0.63 -37.65 20.93
CA ARG A 517 -0.35 -36.25 20.56
C ARG A 517 -1.47 -35.74 19.66
N ALA A 518 -1.83 -34.47 19.82
CA ALA A 518 -2.79 -33.85 18.91
C ALA A 518 -2.19 -33.66 17.52
N ILE A 519 -2.89 -34.19 16.52
CA ILE A 519 -2.58 -34.07 15.09
C ILE A 519 -3.88 -33.77 14.35
N GLY A 520 -3.83 -32.83 13.42
CA GLY A 520 -4.98 -32.45 12.63
C GLY A 520 -4.82 -31.14 11.92
N ARG A 521 -5.95 -30.53 11.58
CA ARG A 521 -6.00 -29.32 10.76
C ARG A 521 -7.04 -28.35 11.27
N LEU A 522 -6.75 -27.07 11.06
CA LEU A 522 -7.69 -25.98 11.21
C LEU A 522 -7.89 -25.31 9.86
N PHE A 523 -9.12 -24.96 9.54
CA PHE A 523 -9.44 -24.13 8.38
C PHE A 523 -10.09 -22.84 8.85
N ILE A 524 -9.57 -21.70 8.39
CA ILE A 524 -10.18 -20.39 8.60
C ILE A 524 -10.89 -20.02 7.30
N GLY A 525 -12.22 -20.08 7.32
CA GLY A 525 -13.05 -19.76 6.15
C GLY A 525 -13.39 -18.27 6.05
N GLN A 526 -13.32 -17.55 7.16
CA GLN A 526 -13.51 -16.10 7.21
C GLN A 526 -12.85 -15.52 8.46
N PHE A 527 -12.27 -14.34 8.36
CA PHE A 527 -11.80 -13.52 9.48
C PHE A 527 -12.18 -12.06 9.25
N ARG A 528 -12.80 -11.42 10.24
CA ARG A 528 -13.28 -10.04 10.15
C ARG A 528 -12.91 -9.23 11.37
N ILE A 529 -12.66 -7.94 11.16
CA ILE A 529 -12.59 -6.92 12.23
C ILE A 529 -13.55 -5.80 11.84
N THR A 530 -14.59 -5.61 12.65
CA THR A 530 -15.71 -4.71 12.34
C THR A 530 -16.17 -3.94 13.57
N GLY A 531 -17.10 -3.01 13.35
CA GLY A 531 -17.73 -2.24 14.42
C GLY A 531 -16.91 -1.03 14.86
N GLU A 532 -17.40 -0.41 15.92
CA GLU A 532 -16.89 0.86 16.43
C GLU A 532 -15.54 0.69 17.11
N ALA A 533 -14.58 1.55 16.77
CA ALA A 533 -13.33 1.66 17.49
C ALA A 533 -13.47 2.68 18.62
N LYS A 534 -12.93 2.35 19.80
CA LYS A 534 -12.83 3.23 20.96
C LYS A 534 -11.49 2.98 21.66
N TYR A 535 -10.58 3.93 21.52
CA TYR A 535 -9.20 3.77 21.99
C TYR A 535 -8.59 5.10 22.41
N ALA A 536 -7.51 5.02 23.18
CA ALA A 536 -6.64 6.15 23.50
C ALA A 536 -5.32 6.04 22.73
N ILE A 537 -4.55 7.13 22.69
CA ILE A 537 -3.13 7.09 22.35
C ILE A 537 -2.34 7.64 23.53
N ASP A 538 -1.48 6.79 24.09
CA ASP A 538 -0.54 7.16 25.14
C ASP A 538 0.84 7.36 24.50
N PHE A 539 1.28 8.61 24.41
CA PHE A 539 2.56 8.97 23.80
C PHE A 539 3.78 8.42 24.56
N SER A 540 3.65 8.08 25.85
CA SER A 540 4.71 7.36 26.57
C SER A 540 4.92 5.93 26.09
N LYS A 541 3.95 5.38 25.34
CA LYS A 541 3.96 4.03 24.76
C LYS A 541 4.27 4.03 23.26
N GLN A 542 4.48 5.20 22.66
CA GLN A 542 4.80 5.36 21.25
C GLN A 542 6.32 5.48 21.05
N ALA A 543 6.77 5.39 19.80
CA ALA A 543 8.15 5.75 19.49
C ALA A 543 8.25 6.55 18.19
N LYS A 544 9.41 7.17 18.00
CA LYS A 544 9.80 7.78 16.74
C LYS A 544 10.46 6.74 15.86
N GLU A 545 9.80 6.39 14.76
CA GLU A 545 10.22 5.40 13.77
C GLU A 545 9.91 5.92 12.37
N PHE A 546 10.77 5.62 11.39
CA PHE A 546 10.55 6.02 9.98
C PHE A 546 10.32 7.54 9.79
N GLY A 547 10.95 8.37 10.62
CA GLY A 547 10.77 9.82 10.57
C GLY A 547 9.42 10.32 11.10
N SER A 548 8.62 9.48 11.76
CA SER A 548 7.36 9.88 12.41
C SER A 548 7.18 9.27 13.80
N VAL A 549 6.30 9.84 14.61
CA VAL A 549 5.89 9.30 15.90
C VAL A 549 4.71 8.36 15.69
N THR A 550 4.81 7.10 16.11
CA THR A 550 3.70 6.14 15.96
C THR A 550 2.46 6.58 16.74
N PRO A 551 1.22 6.27 16.29
CA PRO A 551 0.83 5.72 14.98
C PRO A 551 0.59 6.81 13.92
N PHE A 552 1.28 7.94 14.00
CA PHE A 552 1.06 9.07 13.11
C PHE A 552 1.97 9.05 11.88
N SER A 553 1.46 9.70 10.85
CA SER A 553 2.16 10.03 9.62
C SER A 553 2.24 11.55 9.52
N HIS A 554 3.45 12.10 9.62
CA HIS A 554 3.66 13.54 9.65
C HIS A 554 3.92 14.10 8.25
N HIS A 555 3.23 15.19 7.90
CA HIS A 555 3.47 15.99 6.72
C HIS A 555 4.01 17.35 7.14
N ARG A 556 5.26 17.64 6.76
CA ARG A 556 6.02 18.84 7.16
C ARG A 556 6.15 18.97 8.68
N GLY A 557 6.85 20.02 9.12
CA GLY A 557 7.11 20.29 10.53
C GLY A 557 8.05 19.29 11.21
N VAL A 558 8.36 19.56 12.48
CA VAL A 558 9.15 18.69 13.36
C VAL A 558 8.22 18.14 14.43
N TRP A 559 8.20 16.82 14.55
CA TRP A 559 7.34 16.11 15.50
C TRP A 559 8.17 15.16 16.35
N GLU A 560 8.04 15.27 17.67
CA GLU A 560 8.87 14.56 18.64
C GLU A 560 8.04 14.06 19.83
N LEU A 561 8.57 13.06 20.52
CA LEU A 561 8.08 12.66 21.84
C LEU A 561 8.84 13.43 22.92
N ARG A 562 8.12 14.16 23.78
CA ARG A 562 8.67 14.88 24.94
C ARG A 562 7.79 14.67 26.16
N ASP A 563 8.37 14.17 27.25
CA ASP A 563 7.69 14.02 28.55
C ASP A 563 6.30 13.34 28.47
N GLY A 564 6.16 12.30 27.64
CA GLY A 564 4.89 11.58 27.45
C GLY A 564 3.83 12.35 26.64
N ALA A 565 4.25 13.30 25.82
CA ALA A 565 3.43 14.06 24.89
C ALA A 565 3.99 14.02 23.47
N LEU A 566 3.12 14.30 22.50
CA LEU A 566 3.54 14.64 21.15
C LEU A 566 3.77 16.15 21.08
N TRP A 567 5.02 16.52 20.84
CA TRP A 567 5.41 17.90 20.59
C TRP A 567 5.54 18.13 19.08
N GLY A 568 4.96 19.21 18.59
CA GLY A 568 5.00 19.60 17.17
C GLY A 568 5.48 21.03 17.00
N LYS A 569 6.31 21.28 15.99
CA LYS A 569 6.68 22.60 15.52
C LYS A 569 6.45 22.70 14.02
N ALA A 570 5.63 23.66 13.61
CA ALA A 570 5.36 23.99 12.22
C ALA A 570 6.21 25.19 11.79
N GLU A 571 6.75 25.11 10.57
CA GLU A 571 7.33 26.24 9.83
C GLU A 571 6.53 26.32 8.53
N GLY A 572 5.57 27.25 8.47
CA GLY A 572 4.43 27.23 7.56
C GLY A 572 3.32 26.29 8.05
N ASP A 573 2.65 25.58 7.15
CA ASP A 573 1.69 24.55 7.49
C ASP A 573 2.36 23.22 7.82
N ALA A 574 1.82 22.51 8.82
CA ALA A 574 2.22 21.15 9.15
C ALA A 574 1.01 20.37 9.67
N SER A 575 1.00 19.07 9.39
CA SER A 575 -0.08 18.19 9.82
C SER A 575 0.41 16.78 10.15
N SER A 576 -0.39 16.08 10.94
CA SER A 576 -0.08 14.77 11.46
C SER A 576 -1.34 13.92 11.49
N TYR A 577 -1.35 12.77 10.83
CA TYR A 577 -2.55 11.97 10.59
C TYR A 577 -2.46 10.56 11.18
N SER A 578 -3.56 10.03 11.69
CA SER A 578 -3.70 8.67 12.20
C SER A 578 -5.16 8.18 12.06
N GLY A 579 -5.38 6.88 12.28
CA GLY A 579 -6.71 6.28 12.32
C GLY A 579 -7.15 5.65 11.00
N ASN A 580 -8.37 5.12 11.01
CA ASN A 580 -8.97 4.46 9.86
C ASN A 580 -9.30 5.47 8.74
N TYR A 581 -8.78 5.23 7.53
CA TYR A 581 -9.00 6.11 6.38
C TYR A 581 -10.48 6.22 5.97
N TYR A 582 -11.28 5.20 6.25
CA TYR A 582 -12.70 5.13 5.89
C TYR A 582 -13.62 5.44 7.09
N ALA A 583 -13.10 5.96 8.21
CA ALA A 583 -13.93 6.38 9.34
C ALA A 583 -14.85 7.55 8.93
N LYS A 584 -16.15 7.42 9.17
CA LYS A 584 -17.18 8.42 8.81
C LYS A 584 -17.52 9.32 9.99
N ASP A 585 -18.21 8.73 10.96
CA ASP A 585 -18.56 9.38 12.21
C ASP A 585 -17.41 9.21 13.20
N MET A 586 -16.97 10.32 13.79
CA MET A 586 -15.83 10.31 14.71
C MET A 586 -15.95 11.35 15.82
N GLU A 587 -15.34 11.03 16.95
CA GLU A 587 -15.14 11.91 18.09
C GLU A 587 -13.68 11.82 18.49
N VAL A 588 -12.99 12.96 18.44
CA VAL A 588 -11.56 13.09 18.71
C VAL A 588 -11.39 14.06 19.85
N GLU A 589 -10.76 13.61 20.93
CA GLU A 589 -10.43 14.43 22.09
C GLU A 589 -8.91 14.48 22.28
N ALA A 590 -8.40 15.65 22.67
CA ALA A 590 -7.01 15.81 23.05
C ALA A 590 -6.85 17.02 23.99
N VAL A 591 -5.81 17.00 24.81
CA VAL A 591 -5.31 18.20 25.49
C VAL A 591 -4.26 18.84 24.61
N ILE A 592 -4.45 20.11 24.26
CA ILE A 592 -3.54 20.90 23.43
C ILE A 592 -3.00 22.06 24.27
N THR A 593 -1.68 22.22 24.28
CA THR A 593 -0.98 23.35 24.89
C THR A 593 -0.23 24.12 23.80
N PRO A 594 -0.78 25.25 23.32
CA PRO A 594 -0.09 26.06 22.33
C PRO A 594 1.07 26.81 22.99
N SER A 595 2.28 26.66 22.47
CA SER A 595 3.50 27.31 23.00
C SER A 595 3.84 28.60 22.24
N SER A 596 3.58 28.63 20.93
CA SER A 596 3.74 29.82 20.08
C SER A 596 2.89 29.71 18.82
N GLY A 597 2.72 30.82 18.09
CA GLY A 597 1.91 30.87 16.87
C GLY A 597 0.41 30.86 17.17
N ASP A 598 -0.42 31.15 16.17
CA ASP A 598 -1.86 31.40 16.37
C ASP A 598 -2.76 30.32 15.73
N SER A 599 -2.20 29.27 15.13
CA SER A 599 -2.95 28.16 14.54
C SER A 599 -2.67 26.82 15.22
N HIS A 600 -3.68 26.25 15.89
CA HIS A 600 -3.58 24.97 16.61
C HIS A 600 -4.91 24.21 16.52
N CYS A 601 -4.96 23.18 15.67
CA CYS A 601 -6.21 22.54 15.28
C CYS A 601 -6.21 21.02 15.47
N LEU A 602 -7.39 20.50 15.80
CA LEU A 602 -7.75 19.10 15.51
C LEU A 602 -8.09 18.96 14.03
N ILE A 603 -7.75 17.82 13.44
CA ILE A 603 -8.12 17.42 12.09
C ILE A 603 -9.11 16.25 12.16
N VAL A 604 -10.15 16.30 11.34
CA VAL A 604 -11.10 15.18 11.13
C VAL A 604 -11.42 15.01 9.65
N ARG A 605 -11.81 13.79 9.28
CA ARG A 605 -12.14 13.39 7.91
C ARG A 605 -11.07 13.77 6.89
N ALA A 606 -9.83 13.49 7.25
CA ALA A 606 -8.72 13.67 6.33
C ALA A 606 -8.65 12.53 5.32
N GLN A 607 -8.99 12.84 4.07
CA GLN A 607 -8.75 11.98 2.91
C GLN A 607 -7.31 12.17 2.37
N GLY A 608 -6.55 13.10 2.94
CA GLY A 608 -5.14 13.31 2.67
C GLY A 608 -4.69 14.71 3.11
N VAL A 609 -3.52 15.12 2.65
CA VAL A 609 -2.90 16.42 2.99
C VAL A 609 -3.75 17.59 2.48
N MET A 610 -4.39 17.45 1.31
CA MET A 610 -5.09 18.55 0.64
C MET A 610 -6.61 18.48 0.78
N ARG A 611 -7.15 17.43 1.42
CA ARG A 611 -8.59 17.18 1.59
C ARG A 611 -8.90 16.79 3.04
N HIS A 612 -9.26 17.75 3.88
CA HIS A 612 -9.63 17.51 5.28
C HIS A 612 -10.35 18.70 5.92
N TYR A 613 -10.92 18.51 7.13
CA TYR A 613 -11.36 19.62 7.98
C TYR A 613 -10.40 19.84 9.14
N LEU A 614 -10.21 21.11 9.51
CA LEU A 614 -9.56 21.53 10.74
C LEU A 614 -10.56 22.26 11.64
N ALA A 615 -10.44 22.09 12.95
CA ALA A 615 -11.14 22.95 13.91
C ALA A 615 -10.26 23.23 15.12
N GLY A 616 -10.15 24.51 15.48
CA GLY A 616 -9.32 24.93 16.61
C GLY A 616 -8.96 26.40 16.56
N PHE A 617 -7.84 26.75 17.20
CA PHE A 617 -7.33 28.12 17.20
C PHE A 617 -6.86 28.51 15.81
N ASP A 618 -7.27 29.70 15.36
CA ASP A 618 -7.00 30.23 14.02
C ASP A 618 -6.93 31.76 14.08
N GLY A 619 -5.82 32.25 14.63
CA GLY A 619 -5.59 33.65 14.93
C GLY A 619 -5.73 33.97 16.42
N PRO A 620 -5.25 35.16 16.83
CA PRO A 620 -5.30 35.59 18.21
C PRO A 620 -6.75 35.77 18.67
N ASN A 621 -7.11 35.06 19.75
CA ASN A 621 -8.46 35.05 20.33
C ASN A 621 -9.58 34.61 19.37
N ALA A 622 -9.26 33.73 18.41
CA ALA A 622 -10.23 33.20 17.46
C ALA A 622 -10.18 31.67 17.39
N VAL A 623 -11.36 31.09 17.18
CA VAL A 623 -11.52 29.69 16.80
C VAL A 623 -12.26 29.60 15.47
N SER A 624 -11.85 28.67 14.62
CA SER A 624 -12.46 28.46 13.31
C SER A 624 -12.75 26.99 13.05
N PHE A 625 -13.76 26.74 12.22
CA PHE A 625 -13.92 25.48 11.50
C PHE A 625 -13.56 25.71 10.04
N ILE A 626 -12.63 24.92 9.52
CA ILE A 626 -11.88 25.20 8.29
C ILE A 626 -11.94 23.98 7.38
N LYS A 627 -12.23 24.20 6.11
CA LYS A 627 -12.10 23.18 5.05
C LYS A 627 -10.81 23.41 4.28
N GLN A 628 -9.95 22.40 4.23
CA GLN A 628 -8.84 22.31 3.30
C GLN A 628 -9.28 21.43 2.13
N ASP A 629 -9.43 22.05 0.96
CA ASP A 629 -9.76 21.37 -0.31
C ASP A 629 -8.97 22.03 -1.43
N PHE A 630 -7.69 21.64 -1.53
CA PHE A 630 -6.70 22.30 -2.41
C PHE A 630 -6.65 23.83 -2.23
N GLY A 631 -6.93 24.26 -1.00
CA GLY A 631 -7.12 25.65 -0.62
C GLY A 631 -7.89 25.74 0.69
N VAL A 632 -7.55 26.74 1.48
CA VAL A 632 -8.11 26.94 2.82
C VAL A 632 -9.37 27.79 2.74
N LYS A 633 -10.50 27.27 3.23
CA LYS A 633 -11.75 28.00 3.39
C LYS A 633 -12.26 27.91 4.83
N ARG A 634 -12.30 29.05 5.53
CA ARG A 634 -12.96 29.17 6.84
C ARG A 634 -14.48 29.13 6.63
N LEU A 635 -15.15 28.15 7.23
CA LEU A 635 -16.59 27.97 7.12
C LEU A 635 -17.33 28.78 8.18
N ILE A 636 -16.78 28.82 9.39
CA ILE A 636 -17.23 29.66 10.51
C ILE A 636 -16.04 30.03 11.38
N THR A 637 -16.06 31.24 11.93
CA THR A 637 -15.08 31.74 12.92
C THR A 637 -15.84 32.40 14.05
N ALA A 638 -15.44 32.14 15.28
CA ALA A 638 -15.95 32.80 16.47
C ALA A 638 -14.79 33.35 17.32
N ARG A 639 -15.10 34.36 18.13
CA ARG A 639 -14.16 34.85 19.13
C ARG A 639 -14.09 33.85 20.29
N TYR A 640 -12.87 33.51 20.70
CA TYR A 640 -12.59 32.70 21.88
C TYR A 640 -11.26 33.15 22.45
N ASP A 641 -11.24 33.70 23.66
CA ASP A 641 -10.01 34.22 24.25
C ASP A 641 -9.14 33.05 24.76
N TRP A 642 -7.88 32.98 24.34
CA TRP A 642 -6.93 31.91 24.69
C TRP A 642 -5.50 32.46 24.80
N GLU A 643 -4.61 31.73 25.49
CA GLU A 643 -3.25 32.15 25.80
C GLU A 643 -2.24 31.01 25.58
N HIS A 644 -1.01 31.37 25.22
CA HIS A 644 0.10 30.40 25.14
C HIS A 644 0.45 29.83 26.52
N GLY A 645 0.88 28.58 26.55
CA GLY A 645 1.29 27.85 27.74
C GLY A 645 0.13 27.34 28.61
N GLN A 646 -1.13 27.62 28.25
CA GLN A 646 -2.30 27.06 28.93
C GLN A 646 -2.74 25.73 28.29
N GLU A 647 -3.21 24.79 29.11
CA GLU A 647 -3.80 23.55 28.63
C GLU A 647 -5.26 23.77 28.22
N TYR A 648 -5.64 23.28 27.04
CA TYR A 648 -7.01 23.29 26.56
C TYR A 648 -7.49 21.89 26.21
N HIS A 649 -8.67 21.52 26.71
CA HIS A 649 -9.32 20.25 26.40
C HIS A 649 -10.17 20.40 25.15
N PHE A 650 -9.66 19.95 24.01
CA PHE A 650 -10.35 19.97 22.74
C PHE A 650 -11.15 18.67 22.56
N LYS A 651 -12.36 18.80 22.02
CA LYS A 651 -13.15 17.68 21.52
C LYS A 651 -13.85 18.07 20.24
N LEU A 652 -13.60 17.35 19.16
CA LEU A 652 -14.25 17.55 17.88
C LEU A 652 -15.13 16.34 17.54
N LYS A 653 -16.42 16.58 17.36
CA LYS A 653 -17.38 15.58 16.88
C LYS A 653 -17.70 15.85 15.42
N ALA A 654 -17.63 14.81 14.59
CA ALA A 654 -18.09 14.79 13.21
C ALA A 654 -19.15 13.69 13.09
N GLN A 655 -20.39 14.07 12.79
CA GLN A 655 -21.53 13.16 12.65
C GLN A 655 -22.29 13.52 11.38
N LYS A 656 -22.25 12.64 10.37
CA LYS A 656 -22.79 12.95 9.03
C LYS A 656 -22.29 14.31 8.52
N ASP A 657 -23.13 15.24 8.10
CA ASP A 657 -22.69 16.56 7.64
C ASP A 657 -22.49 17.58 8.78
N HIS A 658 -22.62 17.19 10.05
CA HIS A 658 -22.59 18.09 11.19
C HIS A 658 -21.32 17.95 12.03
N PHE A 659 -20.76 19.09 12.44
CA PHE A 659 -19.55 19.17 13.25
C PHE A 659 -19.76 20.05 14.47
N THR A 660 -19.21 19.64 15.60
CA THR A 660 -19.21 20.43 16.83
C THR A 660 -17.83 20.40 17.48
N LEU A 661 -17.24 21.57 17.68
CA LEU A 661 -16.01 21.74 18.45
C LEU A 661 -16.38 22.16 19.88
N TYR A 662 -15.80 21.46 20.85
CA TYR A 662 -15.84 21.81 22.25
C TYR A 662 -14.43 22.17 22.72
N ILE A 663 -14.31 23.23 23.53
CA ILE A 663 -13.08 23.57 24.23
C ILE A 663 -13.40 23.73 25.71
N ASN A 664 -12.66 23.02 26.58
CA ASN A 664 -12.89 22.99 28.03
C ASN A 664 -14.32 22.59 28.42
N GLY A 665 -14.95 21.74 27.60
CA GLY A 665 -16.31 21.23 27.81
C GLY A 665 -17.43 22.13 27.27
N GLU A 666 -17.12 23.36 26.85
CA GLU A 666 -18.10 24.28 26.27
C GLU A 666 -18.20 24.07 24.75
N SER A 667 -19.41 24.07 24.20
CA SER A 667 -19.61 24.05 22.74
C SER A 667 -19.27 25.42 22.16
N VAL A 668 -18.15 25.52 21.44
CA VAL A 668 -17.61 26.80 20.95
C VAL A 668 -18.00 27.07 19.50
N LEU A 669 -18.14 26.03 18.68
CA LEU A 669 -18.48 26.12 17.27
C LEU A 669 -19.33 24.95 16.82
N GLU A 670 -20.31 25.25 15.97
CA GLU A 670 -21.08 24.27 15.22
C GLU A 670 -21.03 24.61 13.73
N CYS A 671 -20.82 23.61 12.89
CA CYS A 671 -20.74 23.77 11.44
C CYS A 671 -21.51 22.65 10.73
N LYS A 672 -21.90 22.92 9.48
CA LYS A 672 -22.40 21.90 8.55
C LYS A 672 -21.70 22.01 7.21
N ASP A 673 -21.15 20.90 6.74
CA ASP A 673 -20.53 20.77 5.41
C ASP A 673 -20.50 19.28 5.04
N ALA A 674 -20.63 18.95 3.76
CA ALA A 674 -20.72 17.57 3.28
C ALA A 674 -19.64 17.24 2.25
N ALA A 675 -18.58 18.05 2.15
CA ALA A 675 -17.52 17.83 1.16
C ALA A 675 -16.72 16.53 1.42
N PHE A 676 -16.48 16.21 2.70
CA PHE A 676 -15.78 14.97 3.07
C PHE A 676 -16.65 14.16 4.03
N GLU A 677 -16.98 12.94 3.62
CA GLU A 677 -17.84 12.02 4.38
C GLU A 677 -17.04 11.09 5.31
N HIS A 678 -15.77 10.84 4.99
CA HIS A 678 -14.89 9.96 5.74
C HIS A 678 -13.45 10.47 5.76
N GLY A 679 -12.61 9.90 6.62
CA GLY A 679 -11.18 10.15 6.62
C GLY A 679 -10.52 9.86 7.96
N MET A 680 -9.22 10.11 8.01
CA MET A 680 -8.40 10.03 9.21
C MET A 680 -8.69 11.19 10.17
N PHE A 681 -8.19 11.08 11.39
CA PHE A 681 -8.07 12.22 12.32
C PHE A 681 -6.62 12.67 12.43
N GLY A 682 -6.40 13.82 13.07
CA GLY A 682 -5.06 14.33 13.23
C GLY A 682 -4.95 15.64 13.99
N PHE A 683 -3.80 16.27 13.82
CA PHE A 683 -3.47 17.58 14.36
C PHE A 683 -2.78 18.40 13.28
N GLY A 684 -2.95 19.72 13.31
CA GLY A 684 -2.25 20.58 12.37
C GLY A 684 -2.24 22.05 12.73
N CYS A 685 -1.33 22.75 12.06
CA CYS A 685 -1.15 24.20 12.09
C CYS A 685 -1.19 24.69 10.64
N LEU A 686 -1.84 25.82 10.38
CA LEU A 686 -1.88 26.45 9.05
C LEU A 686 -0.75 27.46 8.83
N GLU A 687 -0.02 27.79 9.88
CA GLU A 687 1.09 28.75 9.93
C GLU A 687 2.09 28.34 11.03
N ASP A 688 3.18 29.10 11.13
CA ASP A 688 4.21 28.90 12.15
C ASP A 688 3.59 28.73 13.54
N GLY A 689 3.96 27.66 14.23
CA GLY A 689 3.37 27.34 15.52
C GLY A 689 4.12 26.24 16.24
N GLU A 690 3.99 26.22 17.56
CA GLU A 690 4.51 25.16 18.42
C GLU A 690 3.42 24.73 19.38
N LEU A 691 3.21 23.41 19.52
CA LEU A 691 2.21 22.84 20.39
C LEU A 691 2.67 21.54 21.04
N GLU A 692 2.07 21.26 22.20
CA GLU A 692 2.15 19.98 22.86
C GLU A 692 0.76 19.33 22.93
N ILE A 693 0.69 18.03 22.66
CA ILE A 693 -0.55 17.25 22.60
C ILE A 693 -0.47 16.08 23.58
N ARG A 694 -1.50 15.92 24.41
CA ARG A 694 -1.63 14.85 25.43
C ARG A 694 -3.03 14.24 25.43
N LYS A 695 -3.16 13.08 26.09
CA LYS A 695 -4.45 12.43 26.45
C LYS A 695 -5.41 12.29 25.26
N VAL A 696 -4.91 11.75 24.14
CA VAL A 696 -5.72 11.58 22.93
C VAL A 696 -6.71 10.44 23.14
N GLN A 697 -8.00 10.69 22.88
CA GLN A 697 -9.05 9.68 22.84
C GLN A 697 -9.78 9.76 21.51
N VAL A 698 -10.10 8.61 20.95
CA VAL A 698 -10.70 8.50 19.64
C VAL A 698 -11.84 7.50 19.66
N ARG A 699 -12.97 7.88 19.09
CA ARG A 699 -14.10 7.01 18.79
C ARG A 699 -14.45 7.15 17.32
N THR A 700 -14.52 6.05 16.57
CA THR A 700 -14.83 6.08 15.14
C THR A 700 -15.76 4.96 14.72
N SER A 701 -16.65 5.24 13.77
CA SER A 701 -17.42 4.23 13.05
C SER A 701 -17.19 4.32 11.54
N VAL A 702 -17.27 3.18 10.86
CA VAL A 702 -17.22 3.06 9.38
C VAL A 702 -18.61 2.88 8.77
N SER A 703 -19.63 2.58 9.60
CA SER A 703 -21.01 2.33 9.18
C SER A 703 -21.70 3.60 8.69
#